data_AF-A0A960MS90-F1
#
_entry.id   AF-A0A960MS90-F1
#
_cell.length_a   1.000
_cell.length_b   1.000
_cell.length_c   1.000
_cell.angle_alpha   90.00
_cell.angle_beta   90.00
_cell.angle_gamma   90.00
#
_symmetry.space_group_name_H-M   'P 1'
#
loop_
_entity.id
_entity.type
_entity.pdbx_description
1 polymer ?
#
loop_
_entity_poly.entity_id
_entity_poly.type
_entity_poly.pdbx_seq_one_letter_code
_entity_poly.pdbx_strand_id
1 'polypeptide(L)'
;MSLPRLALTCLVLILGFSPMKASSAPRDAEWKKVTELFSTAMPQSAIEVLTSIEAAAKAEQAWPEVAKAIAYRIVAETQIQGQQPEEKIRRYEAAIKDAPAETLPVLKTLLAGAYWNYFLQNRYRILQRTRTTEAPSEDFETWDLPRLFSEIDARYRAALENAAALQQIPITDFESLLEKGTVPDRFRPTLYDFLANEALTFYTAAEQAGAAPQDAFGFDASSPALGTMAEFLAWKPESTDTESPKLRAIGLFQDLLRFHAADADASARVLIDLDRIEWAAGEATGDKADARAREQLAALLEAHGEEEAGAAVAGALAERLMASEEFVEARRIAKAAAEGHPKSVFSAACRNLVRQIEARELQIGTEQVWNAAGPEIEITYRNVEAAHFRLVPREWAMSDRRWQTPENMDYDDLLAALKQEPVASWTSDLDKTEDYRRRTVRLPAPADQKPGFYLLLVSASADFATEDNLLSAASLWVSPLALVTRQSPGGAEGFVLDAVSGEPIAGAVVETWTVDNNGRWSRDVLKKKTDAMGFFEEKAKDRGVIFLARHGDAAIASGQMHLWRGGEDHNDPVVTYLFTDRSIYRPGQAIRFKGIHAHADKEKNDYHTLSNKKLTILLRDVNGEEVGNVEVKTNERGGFSGAFTAPKGRVTGRMTITEGNHGSVSISMEEYKRPKFQVALDAPAISPKLGEAVALKGRADSYAGAPIDGAEVRWRVTREARWPGWLRWCGWFFPPTEQGAKEIANGVAKTAADGSFEIQFTAEPDLSVEEKAEPSFAFTIYADVTDTAGETRSDSRSVTVGYTALKADLSAEEWQTVANPVTIKVNTNSLDGDALAASGTVTVHRLQAPEKTQRPRLNGRSWQPRAMGANEPDLSDPNQWPLGDVVQRDQFQTDEKGLAKLEVKLAAGEYRAVLESKDRNGRAVTALLPIRVLDPESATFPVRVPHHLSAENWTLEPGQSLQALWGTGYDQGRAFVEVEHRGKIVKRFWTEPGRTQQTIVVPVTEAERGGFTLLVTQVRENRAHLTTRSVSVPWSNKDYSLRWERMRDKLEPGAKETWTLVVEGAAKDEPVEMVAAMYDASLDAFLPH
;
A
#
# COMPACT_ATOMS: atom_id res chain seq x y z
N MET A 1 -14.54 -2.50 -4.73
CA MET A 1 -15.58 -1.59 -5.27
C MET A 1 -16.89 -2.03 -4.66
N SER A 2 -17.26 -1.44 -3.53
CA SER A 2 -18.54 -1.64 -2.87
C SER A 2 -19.60 -0.80 -3.59
N LEU A 3 -20.78 -1.37 -3.85
CA LEU A 3 -21.98 -0.66 -4.28
C LEU A 3 -22.10 0.68 -3.52
N PRO A 4 -22.45 1.80 -4.17
CA PRO A 4 -22.40 3.11 -3.55
C PRO A 4 -23.57 3.25 -2.55
N ARG A 5 -23.36 2.80 -1.31
CA ARG A 5 -24.17 3.21 -0.16
C ARG A 5 -23.57 4.50 0.40
N LEU A 6 -23.75 5.61 -0.33
CA LEU A 6 -23.55 6.99 0.17
C LEU A 6 -23.99 8.00 -0.89
N ALA A 7 -25.18 8.58 -0.71
CA ALA A 7 -25.49 9.96 -1.08
C ALA A 7 -26.91 10.31 -0.58
N LEU A 8 -27.00 10.84 0.64
CA LEU A 8 -28.14 11.68 1.02
C LEU A 8 -27.60 13.04 1.48
N THR A 9 -27.24 13.88 0.51
CA THR A 9 -27.27 15.35 0.62
C THR A 9 -26.93 15.97 -0.73
N CYS A 10 -27.96 16.41 -1.46
CA CYS A 10 -28.03 17.71 -2.15
C CYS A 10 -29.30 17.79 -3.00
N LEU A 11 -30.10 18.84 -2.76
CA LEU A 11 -31.21 19.30 -3.59
C LEU A 11 -30.83 19.32 -5.09
N VAL A 12 -31.55 18.58 -5.94
CA VAL A 12 -31.83 18.98 -7.34
C VAL A 12 -33.21 18.48 -7.76
N LEU A 13 -34.08 19.43 -8.14
CA LEU A 13 -35.40 19.25 -8.75
C LEU A 13 -35.30 18.64 -10.16
N ILE A 14 -36.09 17.60 -10.47
CA ILE A 14 -36.57 17.33 -11.83
C ILE A 14 -38.07 16.99 -11.78
N LEU A 15 -38.86 17.83 -12.47
CA LEU A 15 -40.31 17.77 -12.61
C LEU A 15 -40.75 16.68 -13.60
N GLY A 16 -41.75 15.90 -13.23
CA GLY A 16 -42.47 15.01 -14.14
C GLY A 16 -43.62 14.27 -13.45
N PHE A 17 -44.71 14.98 -13.11
CA PHE A 17 -45.95 14.34 -12.64
C PHE A 17 -47.11 14.61 -13.59
N SER A 18 -47.71 13.53 -14.08
CA SER A 18 -49.11 13.52 -14.50
C SER A 18 -50.00 13.51 -13.24
N PRO A 19 -51.13 14.24 -13.23
CA PRO A 19 -51.89 14.43 -12.00
C PRO A 19 -52.85 13.25 -11.77
N MET A 20 -52.60 12.44 -10.74
CA MET A 20 -53.69 11.78 -10.02
C MET A 20 -54.19 12.73 -8.94
N LYS A 21 -55.52 12.84 -8.82
CA LYS A 21 -56.17 13.63 -7.77
C LYS A 21 -55.88 13.00 -6.41
N ALA A 22 -54.91 13.55 -5.69
CA ALA A 22 -54.77 13.34 -4.25
C ALA A 22 -55.78 14.24 -3.54
N SER A 23 -56.52 13.68 -2.58
CA SER A 23 -57.17 14.46 -1.52
C SER A 23 -56.08 15.35 -0.89
N SER A 24 -56.34 16.65 -0.72
CA SER A 24 -55.38 17.55 -0.09
C SER A 24 -55.02 17.01 1.29
N ALA A 25 -53.74 16.73 1.53
CA ALA A 25 -53.25 16.39 2.85
C ALA A 25 -53.59 17.54 3.83
N PRO A 26 -53.81 17.25 5.13
CA PRO A 26 -53.95 18.29 6.14
C PRO A 26 -52.78 19.28 6.03
N ARG A 27 -53.07 20.58 6.05
CA ARG A 27 -52.06 21.67 6.04
C ARG A 27 -51.10 21.69 4.83
N ASP A 28 -51.51 21.16 3.67
CA ASP A 28 -50.68 21.13 2.44
C ASP A 28 -50.26 22.54 1.97
N ALA A 29 -51.12 23.56 2.17
CA ALA A 29 -50.80 24.94 1.83
C ALA A 29 -49.69 25.51 2.73
N GLU A 30 -49.73 25.21 4.03
CA GLU A 30 -48.72 25.59 5.01
C GLU A 30 -47.39 24.87 4.76
N TRP A 31 -47.40 23.58 4.42
CA TRP A 31 -46.19 22.85 4.04
C TRP A 31 -45.56 23.32 2.71
N LYS A 32 -46.38 23.72 1.73
CA LYS A 32 -45.90 24.41 0.51
C LYS A 32 -45.22 25.72 0.85
N LYS A 33 -45.82 26.51 1.75
CA LYS A 33 -45.23 27.76 2.24
C LYS A 33 -43.90 27.51 2.97
N VAL A 34 -43.80 26.48 3.81
CA VAL A 34 -42.53 26.08 4.45
C VAL A 34 -41.47 25.77 3.39
N THR A 35 -41.82 24.99 2.36
CA THR A 35 -40.90 24.62 1.27
C THR A 35 -40.40 25.85 0.49
N GLU A 36 -41.29 26.79 0.19
CA GLU A 36 -40.95 28.07 -0.45
C GLU A 36 -40.04 28.95 0.43
N LEU A 37 -40.28 28.97 1.74
CA LEU A 37 -39.45 29.73 2.69
C LEU A 37 -38.04 29.13 2.82
N PHE A 38 -37.90 27.80 2.76
CA PHE A 38 -36.59 27.15 2.69
C PHE A 38 -35.87 27.41 1.35
N SER A 39 -36.58 27.42 0.22
CA SER A 39 -35.96 27.69 -1.10
C SER A 39 -35.55 29.15 -1.29
N THR A 40 -36.19 30.08 -0.59
CA THR A 40 -35.87 31.52 -0.58
C THR A 40 -34.96 31.96 0.57
N ALA A 41 -34.40 31.01 1.34
CA ALA A 41 -33.50 31.24 2.47
C ALA A 41 -34.09 32.15 3.58
N MET A 42 -35.38 31.96 3.91
CA MET A 42 -36.09 32.68 4.98
C MET A 42 -36.42 31.76 6.18
N PRO A 43 -35.42 31.25 6.92
CA PRO A 43 -35.61 30.25 7.97
C PRO A 43 -36.44 30.78 9.16
N GLN A 44 -36.35 32.07 9.51
CA GLN A 44 -37.13 32.66 10.61
C GLN A 44 -38.64 32.60 10.33
N SER A 45 -39.05 32.96 9.12
CA SER A 45 -40.45 32.87 8.70
C SER A 45 -40.91 31.42 8.56
N ALA A 46 -40.01 30.50 8.20
CA ALA A 46 -40.33 29.07 8.18
C ALA A 46 -40.63 28.55 9.59
N ILE A 47 -39.88 28.97 10.61
CA ILE A 47 -40.09 28.59 12.02
C ILE A 47 -41.49 29.00 12.51
N GLU A 48 -41.96 30.20 12.17
CA GLU A 48 -43.30 30.67 12.56
C GLU A 48 -44.40 29.76 11.98
N VAL A 49 -44.29 29.42 10.69
CA VAL A 49 -45.24 28.53 10.02
C VAL A 49 -45.16 27.11 10.62
N LEU A 50 -43.95 26.59 10.83
CA LEU A 50 -43.71 25.27 11.43
C LEU A 50 -44.25 25.16 12.85
N THR A 51 -44.15 26.22 13.65
CA THR A 51 -44.70 26.25 15.02
C THR A 51 -46.23 26.18 15.01
N SER A 52 -46.88 26.85 14.05
CA SER A 52 -48.33 26.74 13.85
C SER A 52 -48.75 25.35 13.38
N ILE A 53 -48.00 24.75 12.45
CA ILE A 53 -48.23 23.37 11.99
C ILE A 53 -48.10 22.40 13.16
N GLU A 54 -47.04 22.51 13.97
CA GLU A 54 -46.81 21.62 15.11
C GLU A 54 -47.96 21.70 16.13
N ALA A 55 -48.42 22.91 16.50
CA ALA A 55 -49.50 23.08 17.45
C ALA A 55 -50.83 22.48 16.95
N ALA A 56 -51.15 22.67 15.67
CA ALA A 56 -52.34 22.09 15.04
C ALA A 56 -52.24 20.56 14.94
N ALA A 57 -51.10 20.04 14.50
CA ALA A 57 -50.85 18.60 14.41
C ALA A 57 -50.90 17.91 15.78
N LYS A 58 -50.40 18.57 16.84
CA LYS A 58 -50.52 18.08 18.23
C LYS A 58 -51.98 18.00 18.69
N ALA A 59 -52.80 19.00 18.37
CA ALA A 59 -54.22 19.00 18.72
C ALA A 59 -55.01 17.89 18.00
N GLU A 60 -54.59 17.54 16.78
CA GLU A 60 -55.18 16.47 15.97
C GLU A 60 -54.56 15.09 16.22
N GLN A 61 -53.59 15.00 17.13
CA GLN A 61 -52.82 13.77 17.40
C GLN A 61 -52.13 13.20 16.15
N ALA A 62 -51.78 14.06 15.18
CA ALA A 62 -51.07 13.71 13.95
C ALA A 62 -49.56 13.58 14.23
N TRP A 63 -49.17 12.60 15.05
CA TRP A 63 -47.79 12.43 15.56
C TRP A 63 -46.68 12.40 14.49
N PRO A 64 -46.86 11.77 13.31
CA PRO A 64 -45.87 11.85 12.23
C PRO A 64 -45.61 13.28 11.75
N GLU A 65 -46.68 14.08 11.61
CA GLU A 65 -46.59 15.48 11.20
C GLU A 65 -45.99 16.35 12.30
N VAL A 66 -46.26 16.04 13.59
CA VAL A 66 -45.59 16.68 14.73
C VAL A 66 -44.08 16.42 14.69
N ALA A 67 -43.64 15.17 14.50
CA ALA A 67 -42.23 14.83 14.40
C ALA A 67 -41.56 15.54 13.20
N LYS A 68 -42.25 15.62 12.06
CA LYS A 68 -41.78 16.36 10.88
C LYS A 68 -41.64 17.85 11.14
N ALA A 69 -42.64 18.47 11.76
CA ALA A 69 -42.60 19.90 12.09
C ALA A 69 -41.42 20.21 13.03
N ILE A 70 -41.20 19.38 14.05
CA ILE A 70 -40.05 19.50 14.97
C ILE A 70 -38.72 19.36 14.21
N ALA A 71 -38.57 18.33 13.36
CA ALA A 71 -37.34 18.10 12.61
C ALA A 71 -37.01 19.25 11.64
N TYR A 72 -38.00 19.72 10.87
CA TYR A 72 -37.82 20.87 9.97
C TYR A 72 -37.55 22.16 10.73
N ARG A 73 -38.17 22.37 11.90
CA ARG A 73 -37.89 23.53 12.73
C ARG A 73 -36.43 23.52 13.20
N ILE A 74 -35.93 22.38 13.68
CA ILE A 74 -34.53 22.23 14.10
C ILE A 74 -33.58 22.53 12.94
N VAL A 75 -33.89 22.09 11.71
CA VAL A 75 -33.10 22.43 10.51
C VAL A 75 -33.08 23.96 10.28
N ALA A 76 -34.24 24.63 10.33
CA ALA A 76 -34.31 26.09 10.18
C ALA A 76 -33.54 26.83 11.28
N GLU A 77 -33.68 26.42 12.55
CA GLU A 77 -32.97 27.00 13.69
C GLU A 77 -31.45 26.82 13.54
N THR A 78 -31.01 25.65 13.06
CA THR A 78 -29.59 25.36 12.82
C THR A 78 -29.04 26.18 11.64
N GLN A 79 -29.85 26.45 10.60
CA GLN A 79 -29.46 27.34 9.49
C GLN A 79 -29.20 28.78 9.96
N ILE A 80 -29.98 29.28 10.91
CA ILE A 80 -29.77 30.62 11.50
C ILE A 80 -28.44 30.69 12.25
N GLN A 81 -28.02 29.60 12.90
CA GLN A 81 -26.77 29.49 13.67
C GLN A 81 -25.57 29.03 12.81
N GLY A 82 -25.63 29.18 11.49
CA GLY A 82 -24.49 28.89 10.60
C GLY A 82 -24.29 27.42 10.25
N GLN A 83 -25.32 26.58 10.42
CA GLN A 83 -25.32 25.14 10.09
C GLN A 83 -24.29 24.29 10.85
N GLN A 84 -23.92 24.70 12.05
CA GLN A 84 -23.01 23.94 12.92
C GLN A 84 -23.61 22.59 13.33
N PRO A 85 -22.93 21.44 13.10
CA PRO A 85 -23.44 20.11 13.45
C PRO A 85 -23.76 19.94 14.94
N GLU A 86 -22.97 20.58 15.81
CA GLU A 86 -23.16 20.58 17.25
C GLU A 86 -24.49 21.24 17.68
N GLU A 87 -24.92 22.28 16.96
CA GLU A 87 -26.17 22.97 17.26
C GLU A 87 -27.38 22.08 16.98
N LYS A 88 -27.32 21.29 15.89
CA LYS A 88 -28.38 20.33 15.55
C LYS A 88 -28.61 19.33 16.70
N ILE A 89 -27.54 18.83 17.31
CA ILE A 89 -27.59 17.89 18.45
C ILE A 89 -28.27 18.56 19.65
N ARG A 90 -27.78 19.73 20.08
CA ARG A 90 -28.33 20.47 21.23
C ARG A 90 -29.83 20.76 21.08
N ARG A 91 -30.26 21.09 19.86
CA ARG A 91 -31.66 21.37 19.53
C ARG A 91 -32.54 20.13 19.60
N TYR A 92 -32.07 18.98 19.11
CA TYR A 92 -32.79 17.72 19.28
C TYR A 92 -32.86 17.30 20.76
N GLU A 93 -31.78 17.43 21.52
CA GLU A 93 -31.78 17.14 22.96
C GLU A 93 -32.76 18.01 23.74
N ALA A 94 -32.88 19.29 23.37
CA ALA A 94 -33.88 20.19 23.95
C ALA A 94 -35.30 19.79 23.53
N ALA A 95 -35.55 19.55 22.24
CA ALA A 95 -36.87 19.23 21.71
C ALA A 95 -37.43 17.91 22.28
N ILE A 96 -36.58 16.91 22.53
CA ILE A 96 -36.98 15.61 23.08
C ILE A 96 -37.54 15.71 24.51
N LYS A 97 -37.16 16.72 25.30
CA LYS A 97 -37.64 16.89 26.68
C LYS A 97 -39.13 17.20 26.75
N ASP A 98 -39.64 17.95 25.77
CA ASP A 98 -41.03 18.45 25.72
C ASP A 98 -41.87 17.78 24.62
N ALA A 99 -41.31 16.79 23.92
CA ALA A 99 -41.96 16.11 22.81
C ALA A 99 -42.98 15.06 23.31
N PRO A 100 -44.13 14.90 22.62
CA PRO A 100 -45.08 13.81 22.92
C PRO A 100 -44.43 12.43 22.79
N ALA A 101 -44.82 11.49 23.65
CA ALA A 101 -44.23 10.15 23.75
C ALA A 101 -44.20 9.40 22.41
N GLU A 102 -45.24 9.57 21.60
CA GLU A 102 -45.46 8.95 20.30
C GLU A 102 -44.46 9.43 19.24
N THR A 103 -43.87 10.62 19.42
CA THR A 103 -42.86 11.19 18.52
C THR A 103 -41.43 10.85 18.91
N LEU A 104 -41.22 10.39 20.15
CA LEU A 104 -39.89 10.14 20.71
C LEU A 104 -39.06 9.11 19.93
N PRO A 105 -39.60 7.97 19.45
CA PRO A 105 -38.81 6.99 18.71
C PRO A 105 -38.10 7.59 17.48
N VAL A 106 -38.84 8.41 16.72
CA VAL A 106 -38.34 9.07 15.51
C VAL A 106 -37.34 10.17 15.88
N LEU A 107 -37.67 11.03 16.85
CA LEU A 107 -36.79 12.13 17.26
C LEU A 107 -35.47 11.61 17.87
N LYS A 108 -35.51 10.52 18.65
CA LYS A 108 -34.31 9.85 19.19
C LYS A 108 -33.43 9.27 18.08
N THR A 109 -34.04 8.70 17.03
CA THR A 109 -33.31 8.18 15.86
C THR A 109 -32.66 9.31 15.06
N LEU A 110 -33.36 10.43 14.86
CA LEU A 110 -32.80 11.62 14.22
C LEU A 110 -31.65 12.23 15.04
N LEU A 111 -31.75 12.21 16.38
CA LEU A 111 -30.65 12.60 17.27
C LEU A 111 -29.44 11.66 17.13
N ALA A 112 -29.66 10.34 17.11
CA ALA A 112 -28.59 9.37 16.89
C ALA A 112 -27.87 9.62 15.55
N GLY A 113 -28.63 9.85 14.47
CA GLY A 113 -28.10 10.24 13.16
C GLY A 113 -27.37 11.59 13.16
N ALA A 114 -27.80 12.55 13.99
CA ALA A 114 -27.09 13.83 14.16
C ALA A 114 -25.72 13.64 14.83
N TYR A 115 -25.62 12.81 15.87
CA TYR A 115 -24.34 12.43 16.47
C TYR A 115 -23.45 11.67 15.47
N TRP A 116 -24.02 10.75 14.69
CA TRP A 116 -23.27 10.03 13.66
C TRP A 116 -22.71 10.98 12.58
N ASN A 117 -23.51 11.93 12.11
CA ASN A 117 -23.05 12.94 11.16
C ASN A 117 -21.99 13.87 11.77
N TYR A 118 -22.15 14.27 13.04
CA TYR A 118 -21.11 15.01 13.77
C TYR A 118 -19.77 14.26 13.77
N PHE A 119 -19.80 12.95 14.03
CA PHE A 119 -18.62 12.10 13.94
C PHE A 119 -18.03 12.10 12.52
N LEU A 120 -18.83 11.85 11.49
CA LEU A 120 -18.34 11.78 10.10
C LEU A 120 -17.67 13.09 9.65
N GLN A 121 -18.21 14.24 10.03
CA GLN A 121 -17.64 15.56 9.71
C GLN A 121 -16.37 15.88 10.51
N ASN A 122 -16.24 15.34 11.73
CA ASN A 122 -15.11 15.59 12.63
C ASN A 122 -14.15 14.40 12.76
N ARG A 123 -14.24 13.41 11.87
CA ARG A 123 -13.58 12.10 11.99
C ARG A 123 -12.09 12.19 12.27
N TYR A 124 -11.36 13.00 11.51
CA TYR A 124 -9.91 13.16 11.67
C TYR A 124 -9.54 13.69 13.07
N ARG A 125 -10.28 14.69 13.57
CA ARG A 125 -10.05 15.29 14.89
C ARG A 125 -10.43 14.33 16.02
N ILE A 126 -11.51 13.56 15.87
CA ILE A 126 -11.98 12.62 16.91
C ILE A 126 -11.05 11.40 17.01
N LEU A 127 -10.57 10.87 15.89
CA LEU A 127 -9.62 9.74 15.86
C LEU A 127 -8.25 10.06 16.50
N GLN A 128 -7.90 11.35 16.62
CA GLN A 128 -6.66 11.80 17.27
C GLN A 128 -6.79 12.03 18.78
N ARG A 129 -8.00 11.88 19.35
CA ARG A 129 -8.22 12.10 20.79
C ARG A 129 -7.74 10.90 21.59
N THR A 130 -6.98 11.17 22.65
CA THR A 130 -6.62 10.17 23.65
C THR A 130 -7.83 9.80 24.50
N ARG A 131 -8.05 8.52 24.73
CA ARG A 131 -9.09 8.00 25.63
C ARG A 131 -8.87 8.55 27.04
N THR A 132 -9.89 9.13 27.66
CA THR A 132 -9.79 9.70 29.01
C THR A 132 -10.48 8.82 30.05
N THR A 133 -9.90 8.74 31.24
CA THR A 133 -10.49 8.01 32.40
C THR A 133 -11.27 8.93 33.35
N GLU A 134 -11.33 10.23 33.05
CA GLU A 134 -12.09 11.21 33.83
C GLU A 134 -13.59 11.09 33.56
N ALA A 135 -14.41 11.53 34.52
CA ALA A 135 -15.87 11.54 34.36
C ALA A 135 -16.26 12.37 33.12
N PRO A 136 -17.22 11.90 32.30
CA PRO A 136 -17.56 12.59 31.06
C PRO A 136 -18.01 14.03 31.31
N SER A 137 -17.42 14.97 30.57
CA SER A 137 -17.94 16.33 30.46
C SER A 137 -19.37 16.29 29.87
N GLU A 138 -20.23 17.21 30.28
CA GLU A 138 -21.54 17.43 29.63
C GLU A 138 -21.38 17.91 28.18
N ASP A 139 -20.20 18.40 27.80
CA ASP A 139 -19.88 18.84 26.44
C ASP A 139 -19.42 17.67 25.55
N PHE A 140 -20.31 17.20 24.67
CA PHE A 140 -20.03 16.12 23.73
C PHE A 140 -18.92 16.45 22.71
N GLU A 141 -18.60 17.73 22.52
CA GLU A 141 -17.50 18.12 21.64
C GLU A 141 -16.12 17.70 22.18
N THR A 142 -16.05 17.30 23.45
CA THR A 142 -14.83 16.82 24.13
C THR A 142 -14.74 15.30 24.22
N TRP A 143 -15.78 14.56 23.85
CA TRP A 143 -15.83 13.11 24.01
C TRP A 143 -14.81 12.37 23.12
N ASP A 144 -14.31 11.26 23.64
CA ASP A 144 -13.52 10.31 22.86
C ASP A 144 -14.43 9.43 21.97
N LEU A 145 -13.81 8.66 21.08
CA LEU A 145 -14.54 7.86 20.11
C LEU A 145 -15.47 6.80 20.76
N PRO A 146 -15.01 5.99 21.75
CA PRO A 146 -15.89 5.03 22.41
C PRO A 146 -17.08 5.68 23.12
N ARG A 147 -16.88 6.82 23.79
CA ARG A 147 -17.98 7.53 24.47
C ARG A 147 -19.02 8.04 23.47
N LEU A 148 -18.57 8.63 22.36
CA LEU A 148 -19.47 9.13 21.32
C LEU A 148 -20.30 7.99 20.72
N PHE A 149 -19.69 6.84 20.44
CA PHE A 149 -20.41 5.68 19.90
C PHE A 149 -21.35 5.04 20.92
N SER A 150 -20.97 4.99 22.19
CA SER A 150 -21.85 4.56 23.28
C SER A 150 -23.10 5.44 23.41
N GLU A 151 -22.97 6.76 23.22
CA GLU A 151 -24.13 7.65 23.21
C GLU A 151 -25.05 7.36 22.01
N ILE A 152 -24.48 7.13 20.82
CA ILE A 152 -25.25 6.76 19.62
C ILE A 152 -26.00 5.42 19.84
N ASP A 153 -25.34 4.39 20.38
CA ASP A 153 -25.97 3.11 20.79
C ASP A 153 -27.16 3.36 21.74
N ALA A 154 -26.94 4.17 22.78
CA ALA A 154 -27.99 4.46 23.76
C ALA A 154 -29.22 5.12 23.11
N ARG A 155 -29.03 6.04 22.16
CA ARG A 155 -30.15 6.70 21.45
C ARG A 155 -30.89 5.76 20.52
N TYR A 156 -30.19 4.90 19.76
CA TYR A 156 -30.85 3.89 18.93
C TYR A 156 -31.62 2.87 19.77
N ARG A 157 -31.04 2.40 20.88
CA ARG A 157 -31.74 1.48 21.81
C ARG A 157 -32.98 2.11 22.41
N ALA A 158 -32.88 3.35 22.87
CA ALA A 158 -34.01 4.10 23.42
C ALA A 158 -35.09 4.42 22.37
N ALA A 159 -34.75 4.43 21.08
CA ALA A 159 -35.71 4.56 19.99
C ALA A 159 -36.48 3.27 19.72
N LEU A 160 -35.86 2.11 19.97
CA LEU A 160 -36.41 0.77 19.70
C LEU A 160 -37.03 0.09 20.92
N GLU A 161 -37.05 0.76 22.08
CA GLU A 161 -37.47 0.20 23.37
C GLU A 161 -38.90 -0.39 23.36
N ASN A 162 -39.84 0.20 22.61
CA ASN A 162 -41.22 -0.26 22.48
C ASN A 162 -41.48 -0.92 21.10
N ALA A 163 -40.70 -1.95 20.78
CA ALA A 163 -40.78 -2.67 19.50
C ALA A 163 -42.20 -3.10 19.13
N ALA A 164 -42.97 -3.64 20.08
CA ALA A 164 -44.34 -4.13 19.82
C ALA A 164 -45.28 -3.03 19.33
N ALA A 165 -45.18 -1.79 19.85
CA ALA A 165 -45.96 -0.67 19.34
C ALA A 165 -45.48 -0.22 17.95
N LEU A 166 -44.15 -0.14 17.76
CA LEU A 166 -43.55 0.29 16.49
C LEU A 166 -43.88 -0.65 15.32
N GLN A 167 -43.95 -1.95 15.61
CA GLN A 167 -44.34 -3.00 14.66
C GLN A 167 -45.79 -2.90 14.19
N GLN A 168 -46.66 -2.19 14.91
CA GLN A 168 -48.05 -1.97 14.52
C GLN A 168 -48.25 -0.69 13.72
N ILE A 169 -47.22 0.13 13.56
CA ILE A 169 -47.29 1.43 12.88
C ILE A 169 -46.81 1.25 11.43
N PRO A 170 -47.71 1.35 10.43
CA PRO A 170 -47.32 1.31 9.03
C PRO A 170 -46.32 2.43 8.70
N ILE A 171 -45.29 2.13 7.93
CA ILE A 171 -44.34 3.15 7.48
C ILE A 171 -45.02 4.24 6.64
N THR A 172 -46.16 3.89 6.02
CA THR A 172 -46.98 4.81 5.22
C THR A 172 -47.52 5.99 6.05
N ASP A 173 -47.71 5.80 7.36
CA ASP A 173 -48.17 6.88 8.26
C ASP A 173 -47.10 7.97 8.42
N PHE A 174 -45.83 7.63 8.14
CA PHE A 174 -44.67 8.53 8.21
C PHE A 174 -44.19 9.00 6.83
N GLU A 175 -44.93 8.75 5.74
CA GLU A 175 -44.56 9.19 4.37
C GLU A 175 -44.20 10.66 4.29
N SER A 176 -44.90 11.51 5.06
CA SER A 176 -44.65 12.94 5.04
C SER A 176 -43.24 13.30 5.54
N LEU A 177 -42.66 12.50 6.43
CA LEU A 177 -41.33 12.71 7.01
C LEU A 177 -40.20 12.11 6.17
N LEU A 178 -40.50 11.09 5.37
CA LEU A 178 -39.51 10.30 4.65
C LEU A 178 -39.33 10.81 3.21
N GLU A 179 -38.09 10.81 2.73
CA GLU A 179 -37.81 10.95 1.30
C GLU A 179 -38.05 9.60 0.62
N LYS A 180 -39.05 9.51 -0.27
CA LYS A 180 -39.39 8.24 -0.92
C LYS A 180 -38.25 7.79 -1.85
N GLY A 181 -37.69 6.63 -1.54
CA GLY A 181 -36.78 5.90 -2.42
C GLY A 181 -37.51 5.16 -3.55
N THR A 182 -36.75 4.34 -4.28
CA THR A 182 -37.30 3.51 -5.37
C THR A 182 -37.79 2.14 -4.89
N VAL A 183 -37.32 1.65 -3.74
CA VAL A 183 -37.73 0.37 -3.15
C VAL A 183 -39.13 0.48 -2.54
N PRO A 184 -40.07 -0.43 -2.88
CA PRO A 184 -41.43 -0.41 -2.31
C PRO A 184 -41.48 -0.57 -0.78
N ASP A 185 -42.46 0.06 -0.15
CA ASP A 185 -42.63 0.05 1.31
C ASP A 185 -42.78 -1.37 1.91
N ARG A 186 -43.33 -2.34 1.17
CA ARG A 186 -43.47 -3.74 1.63
C ARG A 186 -42.15 -4.43 2.01
N PHE A 187 -41.00 -3.90 1.59
CA PHE A 187 -39.69 -4.41 1.99
C PHE A 187 -39.25 -3.91 3.37
N ARG A 188 -39.87 -2.83 3.88
CA ARG A 188 -39.72 -2.27 5.22
C ARG A 188 -41.07 -1.67 5.68
N PRO A 189 -42.09 -2.51 5.92
CA PRO A 189 -43.49 -2.09 5.97
C PRO A 189 -43.87 -1.26 7.21
N THR A 190 -43.07 -1.27 8.27
CA THR A 190 -43.40 -0.63 9.54
C THR A 190 -42.37 0.41 9.97
N LEU A 191 -42.77 1.26 10.91
CA LEU A 191 -41.83 2.19 11.56
C LEU A 191 -40.70 1.43 12.27
N TYR A 192 -40.98 0.25 12.84
CA TYR A 192 -39.94 -0.59 13.44
C TYR A 192 -38.86 -0.97 12.43
N ASP A 193 -39.24 -1.37 11.22
CA ASP A 193 -38.30 -1.77 10.15
C ASP A 193 -37.38 -0.63 9.77
N PHE A 194 -37.94 0.57 9.60
CA PHE A 194 -37.16 1.75 9.28
C PHE A 194 -36.14 2.08 10.38
N LEU A 195 -36.58 2.20 11.63
CA LEU A 195 -35.69 2.58 12.74
C LEU A 195 -34.62 1.51 13.03
N ALA A 196 -34.97 0.22 12.90
CA ALA A 196 -34.03 -0.88 13.08
C ALA A 196 -32.96 -0.89 11.97
N ASN A 197 -33.32 -0.58 10.73
CA ASN A 197 -32.35 -0.49 9.63
C ASN A 197 -31.43 0.75 9.73
N GLU A 198 -31.93 1.87 10.26
CA GLU A 198 -31.08 3.02 10.60
C GLU A 198 -30.07 2.65 11.69
N ALA A 199 -30.49 1.90 12.71
CA ALA A 199 -29.58 1.39 13.73
C ALA A 199 -28.57 0.38 13.16
N LEU A 200 -29.00 -0.54 12.29
CA LEU A 200 -28.11 -1.49 11.61
C LEU A 200 -27.05 -0.76 10.79
N THR A 201 -27.40 0.32 10.07
CA THR A 201 -26.44 1.13 9.30
C THR A 201 -25.30 1.64 10.18
N PHE A 202 -25.59 2.01 11.43
CA PHE A 202 -24.57 2.38 12.41
C PHE A 202 -23.78 1.16 12.91
N TYR A 203 -24.44 0.09 13.34
CA TYR A 203 -23.76 -1.08 13.93
C TYR A 203 -22.91 -1.88 12.93
N THR A 204 -23.25 -1.83 11.64
CA THR A 204 -22.51 -2.52 10.57
C THR A 204 -21.52 -1.61 9.83
N ALA A 205 -21.31 -0.38 10.31
CA ALA A 205 -20.35 0.54 9.69
C ALA A 205 -18.90 0.10 9.97
N ALA A 206 -18.02 0.22 8.96
CA ALA A 206 -16.61 -0.15 9.09
C ALA A 206 -15.88 0.68 10.17
N GLU A 207 -16.33 1.91 10.42
CA GLU A 207 -15.80 2.80 11.45
C GLU A 207 -15.96 2.27 12.89
N GLN A 208 -16.87 1.31 13.12
CA GLN A 208 -17.02 0.63 14.41
C GLN A 208 -15.72 -0.05 14.87
N ALA A 209 -14.88 -0.48 13.92
CA ALA A 209 -13.58 -1.09 14.22
C ALA A 209 -12.63 -0.14 14.98
N GLY A 210 -12.74 1.18 14.78
CA GLY A 210 -11.88 2.17 15.45
C GLY A 210 -12.18 2.36 16.93
N ALA A 211 -13.40 2.01 17.36
CA ALA A 211 -13.85 2.12 18.76
C ALA A 211 -13.85 0.78 19.50
N ALA A 212 -13.53 -0.32 18.80
CA ALA A 212 -13.62 -1.66 19.32
C ALA A 212 -12.64 -1.87 20.50
N PRO A 213 -13.08 -2.51 21.60
CA PRO A 213 -12.18 -2.90 22.67
C PRO A 213 -11.21 -3.99 22.21
N GLN A 214 -10.15 -4.21 22.98
CA GLN A 214 -9.16 -5.26 22.67
C GLN A 214 -9.74 -6.67 22.74
N ASP A 215 -10.86 -6.90 23.43
CA ASP A 215 -11.58 -8.19 23.51
C ASP A 215 -12.87 -8.19 22.67
N ALA A 216 -12.91 -7.40 21.60
CA ALA A 216 -14.11 -7.23 20.79
C ALA A 216 -14.65 -8.55 20.23
N PHE A 217 -15.96 -8.72 20.30
CA PHE A 217 -16.64 -9.91 19.78
C PHE A 217 -16.39 -10.12 18.28
N GLY A 218 -16.12 -11.36 17.87
CA GLY A 218 -15.97 -11.78 16.48
C GLY A 218 -16.53 -13.18 16.23
N PHE A 219 -16.72 -13.55 14.96
CA PHE A 219 -17.18 -14.88 14.56
C PHE A 219 -16.51 -15.33 13.26
N ASP A 220 -16.48 -16.64 13.00
CA ASP A 220 -15.85 -17.23 11.82
C ASP A 220 -16.85 -17.66 10.74
N ALA A 221 -16.33 -18.17 9.62
CA ALA A 221 -17.12 -18.68 8.50
C ALA A 221 -17.98 -19.91 8.88
N SER A 222 -17.68 -20.60 9.98
CA SER A 222 -18.46 -21.73 10.52
C SER A 222 -19.65 -21.27 11.38
N SER A 223 -19.68 -19.99 11.78
CA SER A 223 -20.73 -19.40 12.60
C SER A 223 -22.14 -19.51 12.00
N PRO A 224 -23.18 -19.69 12.84
CA PRO A 224 -24.57 -19.55 12.44
C PRO A 224 -24.91 -18.18 11.83
N ALA A 225 -24.06 -17.15 12.00
CA ALA A 225 -24.17 -15.87 11.29
C ALA A 225 -24.24 -16.03 9.77
N LEU A 226 -23.53 -17.01 9.21
CA LEU A 226 -23.56 -17.43 7.81
C LEU A 226 -24.30 -18.77 7.61
N GLY A 227 -25.10 -19.18 8.58
CA GLY A 227 -25.95 -20.36 8.49
C GLY A 227 -27.30 -20.06 7.86
N THR A 228 -28.15 -21.09 7.87
CA THR A 228 -29.56 -20.97 7.52
C THR A 228 -30.27 -20.00 8.47
N MET A 229 -31.38 -19.40 8.04
CA MET A 229 -32.18 -18.51 8.90
C MET A 229 -32.55 -19.18 10.24
N ALA A 230 -32.88 -20.47 10.22
CA ALA A 230 -33.23 -21.23 11.44
C ALA A 230 -32.06 -21.36 12.41
N GLU A 231 -30.86 -21.69 11.92
CA GLU A 231 -29.64 -21.76 12.73
C GLU A 231 -29.30 -20.38 13.31
N PHE A 232 -29.39 -19.33 12.49
CA PHE A 232 -29.12 -17.96 12.92
C PHE A 232 -30.10 -17.51 14.01
N LEU A 233 -31.40 -17.80 13.88
CA LEU A 233 -32.41 -17.43 14.88
C LEU A 233 -32.26 -18.19 16.20
N ALA A 234 -31.75 -19.42 16.16
CA ALA A 234 -31.49 -20.24 17.34
C ALA A 234 -30.18 -19.87 18.06
N TRP A 235 -29.26 -19.20 17.36
CA TRP A 235 -27.95 -18.86 17.86
C TRP A 235 -28.00 -17.78 18.96
N LYS A 236 -27.28 -18.04 20.05
CA LYS A 236 -27.07 -17.11 21.16
C LYS A 236 -25.56 -16.96 21.35
N PRO A 237 -24.92 -15.92 20.77
CA PRO A 237 -23.49 -15.74 20.90
C PRO A 237 -23.10 -15.47 22.36
N GLU A 238 -22.06 -16.16 22.84
CA GLU A 238 -21.45 -15.89 24.14
C GLU A 238 -20.29 -14.89 23.96
N SER A 239 -20.22 -13.85 24.79
CA SER A 239 -19.19 -12.81 24.71
C SER A 239 -19.01 -12.10 26.05
N THR A 240 -17.77 -11.68 26.36
CA THR A 240 -17.47 -10.75 27.47
C THR A 240 -17.69 -9.29 27.08
N ASP A 241 -17.59 -8.97 25.78
CA ASP A 241 -17.92 -7.67 25.20
C ASP A 241 -19.44 -7.53 25.03
N THR A 242 -20.14 -7.23 26.12
CA THR A 242 -21.61 -7.09 26.13
C THR A 242 -22.13 -5.84 25.41
N GLU A 243 -21.24 -4.91 25.06
CA GLU A 243 -21.56 -3.66 24.34
C GLU A 243 -21.19 -3.73 22.86
N SER A 244 -20.80 -4.92 22.37
CA SER A 244 -20.36 -5.10 21.00
C SER A 244 -21.40 -4.63 19.97
N PRO A 245 -21.02 -3.75 19.01
CA PRO A 245 -21.91 -3.38 17.91
C PRO A 245 -22.28 -4.58 17.03
N LYS A 246 -21.41 -5.59 16.92
CA LYS A 246 -21.72 -6.82 16.17
C LYS A 246 -22.81 -7.64 16.86
N LEU A 247 -22.80 -7.74 18.19
CA LEU A 247 -23.87 -8.40 18.93
C LEU A 247 -25.19 -7.62 18.82
N ARG A 248 -25.13 -6.29 18.82
CA ARG A 248 -26.31 -5.44 18.55
C ARG A 248 -26.89 -5.69 17.17
N ALA A 249 -26.04 -5.75 16.13
CA ALA A 249 -26.47 -6.06 14.78
C ALA A 249 -27.10 -7.46 14.68
N ILE A 250 -26.47 -8.49 15.28
CA ILE A 250 -27.02 -9.86 15.32
C ILE A 250 -28.39 -9.86 15.97
N GLY A 251 -28.54 -9.23 17.14
CA GLY A 251 -29.81 -9.13 17.84
C GLY A 251 -30.89 -8.47 16.99
N LEU A 252 -30.59 -7.35 16.34
CA LEU A 252 -31.54 -6.65 15.47
C LEU A 252 -31.92 -7.44 14.22
N PHE A 253 -30.97 -8.11 13.56
CA PHE A 253 -31.29 -9.00 12.44
C PHE A 253 -32.20 -10.15 12.91
N GLN A 254 -31.92 -10.76 14.06
CA GLN A 254 -32.77 -11.80 14.61
C GLN A 254 -34.18 -11.28 14.97
N ASP A 255 -34.29 -10.09 15.56
CA ASP A 255 -35.58 -9.50 15.94
C ASP A 255 -36.43 -9.19 14.70
N LEU A 256 -35.82 -8.60 13.66
CA LEU A 256 -36.48 -8.34 12.37
C LEU A 256 -36.91 -9.63 11.66
N LEU A 257 -36.05 -10.65 11.62
CA LEU A 257 -36.38 -11.94 11.02
C LEU A 257 -37.49 -12.67 11.78
N ARG A 258 -37.51 -12.60 13.13
CA ARG A 258 -38.62 -13.14 13.94
C ARG A 258 -39.91 -12.39 13.69
N PHE A 259 -39.86 -11.07 13.57
CA PHE A 259 -41.02 -10.22 13.32
C PHE A 259 -41.71 -10.62 12.01
N HIS A 260 -40.94 -10.76 10.92
CA HIS A 260 -41.47 -11.13 9.60
C HIS A 260 -41.56 -12.65 9.35
N ALA A 261 -41.32 -13.50 10.36
CA ALA A 261 -41.29 -14.95 10.17
C ALA A 261 -42.65 -15.52 9.69
N ALA A 262 -43.75 -14.92 10.12
CA ALA A 262 -45.12 -15.37 9.84
C ALA A 262 -45.82 -14.57 8.72
N ASP A 263 -45.12 -13.62 8.08
CA ASP A 263 -45.71 -12.78 7.05
C ASP A 263 -46.08 -13.59 5.81
N ALA A 264 -47.25 -13.29 5.24
CA ALA A 264 -47.70 -13.90 3.99
C ALA A 264 -46.88 -13.42 2.78
N ASP A 265 -46.40 -12.17 2.80
CA ASP A 265 -45.45 -11.61 1.84
C ASP A 265 -44.04 -11.72 2.42
N ALA A 266 -43.20 -12.55 1.82
CA ALA A 266 -41.84 -12.77 2.32
C ALA A 266 -40.86 -11.64 1.96
N SER A 267 -41.30 -10.58 1.26
CA SER A 267 -40.43 -9.50 0.76
C SER A 267 -39.48 -8.93 1.81
N ALA A 268 -40.01 -8.52 2.97
CA ALA A 268 -39.21 -7.97 4.05
C ALA A 268 -38.24 -9.03 4.62
N ARG A 269 -38.75 -10.22 4.94
CA ARG A 269 -37.95 -11.33 5.49
C ARG A 269 -36.77 -11.71 4.59
N VAL A 270 -36.99 -11.83 3.27
CA VAL A 270 -35.95 -12.20 2.31
C VAL A 270 -34.88 -11.12 2.19
N LEU A 271 -35.26 -9.84 2.16
CA LEU A 271 -34.29 -8.74 2.07
C LEU A 271 -33.44 -8.61 3.35
N ILE A 272 -34.05 -8.81 4.52
CA ILE A 272 -33.34 -8.84 5.80
C ILE A 272 -32.34 -10.01 5.83
N ASP A 273 -32.74 -11.19 5.36
CA ASP A 273 -31.85 -12.36 5.35
C ASP A 273 -30.69 -12.20 4.35
N LEU A 274 -30.95 -11.56 3.20
CA LEU A 274 -29.91 -11.13 2.26
C LEU A 274 -28.91 -10.16 2.90
N ASP A 275 -29.39 -9.07 3.52
CA ASP A 275 -28.54 -8.07 4.18
C ASP A 275 -27.71 -8.72 5.31
N ARG A 276 -28.31 -9.66 6.07
CA ARG A 276 -27.59 -10.46 7.08
C ARG A 276 -26.44 -11.25 6.44
N ILE A 277 -26.71 -12.02 5.37
CA ILE A 277 -25.69 -12.87 4.74
C ILE A 277 -24.55 -12.02 4.18
N GLU A 278 -24.86 -10.93 3.49
CA GLU A 278 -23.86 -10.01 2.94
C GLU A 278 -23.00 -9.38 4.04
N TRP A 279 -23.63 -8.90 5.12
CA TRP A 279 -22.93 -8.35 6.28
C TRP A 279 -22.05 -9.40 6.97
N ALA A 280 -22.62 -10.57 7.27
CA ALA A 280 -21.91 -11.64 7.94
C ALA A 280 -20.74 -12.15 7.09
N ALA A 281 -20.85 -12.16 5.77
CA ALA A 281 -19.75 -12.52 4.87
C ALA A 281 -18.61 -11.50 4.90
N GLY A 282 -18.93 -10.22 5.07
CA GLY A 282 -17.95 -9.14 5.22
C GLY A 282 -17.24 -9.16 6.59
N GLU A 283 -17.94 -9.61 7.65
CA GLU A 283 -17.42 -9.61 9.02
C GLU A 283 -16.80 -10.94 9.46
N ALA A 284 -17.21 -12.06 8.86
CA ALA A 284 -16.77 -13.39 9.25
C ALA A 284 -15.28 -13.58 9.01
N THR A 285 -14.64 -14.26 9.95
CA THR A 285 -13.26 -14.64 9.85
C THR A 285 -13.11 -15.99 9.13
N GLY A 286 -12.13 -16.12 8.23
CA GLY A 286 -11.91 -17.34 7.47
C GLY A 286 -12.57 -17.33 6.09
N ASP A 287 -12.01 -18.13 5.19
CA ASP A 287 -12.05 -17.93 3.73
C ASP A 287 -13.09 -18.79 3.05
N LYS A 288 -13.73 -19.65 3.83
CA LYS A 288 -15.01 -20.25 3.48
C LYS A 288 -16.17 -19.26 3.62
N ALA A 289 -15.95 -18.04 4.13
CA ALA A 289 -17.02 -17.06 4.32
C ALA A 289 -17.74 -16.73 3.00
N ASP A 290 -17.00 -16.43 1.92
CA ASP A 290 -17.61 -16.15 0.61
C ASP A 290 -18.29 -17.41 0.03
N ALA A 291 -17.61 -18.56 0.07
CA ALA A 291 -18.18 -19.81 -0.42
C ALA A 291 -19.49 -20.16 0.30
N ARG A 292 -19.53 -20.00 1.62
CA ARG A 292 -20.73 -20.23 2.43
C ARG A 292 -21.79 -19.17 2.18
N ALA A 293 -21.41 -17.90 2.00
CA ALA A 293 -22.35 -16.85 1.61
C ALA A 293 -23.00 -17.17 0.27
N ARG A 294 -22.22 -17.58 -0.76
CA ARG A 294 -22.74 -18.01 -2.06
C ARG A 294 -23.68 -19.21 -1.93
N GLU A 295 -23.35 -20.18 -1.10
CA GLU A 295 -24.22 -21.32 -0.80
C GLU A 295 -25.56 -20.86 -0.19
N GLN A 296 -25.53 -19.99 0.84
CA GLN A 296 -26.76 -19.49 1.47
C GLN A 296 -27.58 -18.59 0.54
N LEU A 297 -26.93 -17.74 -0.25
CA LEU A 297 -27.61 -16.91 -1.25
C LEU A 297 -28.24 -17.77 -2.36
N ALA A 298 -27.56 -18.83 -2.79
CA ALA A 298 -28.11 -19.77 -3.77
C ALA A 298 -29.34 -20.50 -3.21
N ALA A 299 -29.30 -20.95 -1.95
CA ALA A 299 -30.44 -21.58 -1.28
C ALA A 299 -31.61 -20.59 -1.09
N LEU A 300 -31.31 -19.33 -0.71
CA LEU A 300 -32.32 -18.29 -0.56
C LEU A 300 -32.97 -17.94 -1.92
N LEU A 301 -32.17 -17.90 -2.99
CA LEU A 301 -32.65 -17.69 -4.35
C LEU A 301 -33.48 -18.87 -4.86
N GLU A 302 -33.12 -20.12 -4.53
CA GLU A 302 -33.90 -21.29 -4.89
C GLU A 302 -35.29 -21.26 -4.22
N ALA A 303 -35.35 -20.84 -2.96
CA ALA A 303 -36.60 -20.74 -2.21
C ALA A 303 -37.52 -19.59 -2.68
N HIS A 304 -36.94 -18.45 -3.11
CA HIS A 304 -37.68 -17.21 -3.37
C HIS A 304 -37.46 -16.61 -4.77
N GLY A 305 -36.92 -17.37 -5.73
CA GLY A 305 -36.55 -16.85 -7.05
C GLY A 305 -37.72 -16.37 -7.91
N GLU A 306 -38.91 -16.94 -7.70
CA GLU A 306 -40.15 -16.52 -8.36
C GLU A 306 -40.78 -15.27 -7.72
N GLU A 307 -40.26 -14.80 -6.58
CA GLU A 307 -40.72 -13.60 -5.89
C GLU A 307 -39.85 -12.39 -6.26
N GLU A 308 -40.40 -11.18 -6.14
CA GLU A 308 -39.65 -9.96 -6.49
C GLU A 308 -38.37 -9.80 -5.64
N ALA A 309 -38.41 -10.22 -4.37
CA ALA A 309 -37.26 -10.19 -3.47
C ALA A 309 -36.11 -11.10 -3.96
N GLY A 310 -36.43 -12.19 -4.67
CA GLY A 310 -35.45 -13.08 -5.29
C GLY A 310 -34.54 -12.37 -6.30
N ALA A 311 -35.02 -11.30 -6.95
CA ALA A 311 -34.20 -10.51 -7.87
C ALA A 311 -33.06 -9.75 -7.16
N ALA A 312 -33.24 -9.35 -5.89
CA ALA A 312 -32.16 -8.75 -5.09
C ALA A 312 -31.09 -9.79 -4.74
N VAL A 313 -31.51 -10.99 -4.33
CA VAL A 313 -30.63 -12.12 -4.00
C VAL A 313 -29.84 -12.57 -5.22
N ALA A 314 -30.49 -12.69 -6.38
CA ALA A 314 -29.85 -13.01 -7.65
C ALA A 314 -28.77 -12.00 -8.04
N GLY A 315 -29.02 -10.71 -7.82
CA GLY A 315 -28.04 -9.65 -8.06
C GLY A 315 -26.79 -9.80 -7.19
N ALA A 316 -26.98 -9.96 -5.88
CA ALA A 316 -25.86 -10.14 -4.93
C ALA A 316 -25.04 -11.41 -5.22
N LEU A 317 -25.71 -12.53 -5.51
CA LEU A 317 -25.03 -13.77 -5.89
C LEU A 317 -24.25 -13.62 -7.20
N ALA A 318 -24.84 -12.97 -8.21
CA ALA A 318 -24.17 -12.72 -9.47
C ALA A 318 -22.92 -11.83 -9.30
N GLU A 319 -22.96 -10.81 -8.44
CA GLU A 319 -21.80 -9.97 -8.13
C GLU A 319 -20.65 -10.78 -7.50
N ARG A 320 -20.96 -11.67 -6.56
CA ARG A 320 -19.94 -12.56 -5.95
C ARG A 320 -19.34 -13.55 -6.95
N LEU A 321 -20.16 -14.10 -7.84
CA LEU A 321 -19.70 -14.97 -8.92
C LEU A 321 -18.80 -14.21 -9.92
N MET A 322 -19.12 -12.95 -10.24
CA MET A 322 -18.24 -12.10 -11.06
C MET A 322 -16.89 -11.85 -10.39
N ALA A 323 -16.88 -11.60 -9.08
CA ALA A 323 -15.64 -11.43 -8.31
C ALA A 323 -14.75 -12.67 -8.33
N SER A 324 -15.34 -13.86 -8.51
CA SER A 324 -14.66 -15.15 -8.65
C SER A 324 -14.37 -15.55 -10.12
N GLU A 325 -14.55 -14.62 -11.08
CA GLU A 325 -14.40 -14.86 -12.53
C GLU A 325 -15.32 -15.97 -13.11
N GLU A 326 -16.45 -16.23 -12.45
CA GLU A 326 -17.50 -17.19 -12.86
C GLU A 326 -18.61 -16.48 -13.69
N PHE A 327 -18.21 -15.74 -14.73
CA PHE A 327 -19.10 -14.82 -15.46
C PHE A 327 -20.28 -15.49 -16.17
N VAL A 328 -20.12 -16.72 -16.66
CA VAL A 328 -21.19 -17.46 -17.36
C VAL A 328 -22.38 -17.70 -16.43
N GLU A 329 -22.09 -18.16 -15.20
CA GLU A 329 -23.10 -18.46 -14.21
C GLU A 329 -23.71 -17.18 -13.62
N ALA A 330 -22.87 -16.17 -13.34
CA ALA A 330 -23.34 -14.84 -12.93
C ALA A 330 -24.33 -14.25 -13.94
N ARG A 331 -24.01 -14.32 -15.24
CA ARG A 331 -24.88 -13.85 -16.31
C ARG A 331 -26.19 -14.63 -16.34
N ARG A 332 -26.14 -15.97 -16.23
CA ARG A 332 -27.34 -16.83 -16.25
C ARG A 332 -28.32 -16.42 -15.16
N ILE A 333 -27.83 -16.26 -13.93
CA ILE A 333 -28.63 -15.89 -12.75
C ILE A 333 -29.22 -14.49 -12.90
N ALA A 334 -28.37 -13.48 -13.18
CA ALA A 334 -28.81 -12.10 -13.30
C ALA A 334 -29.82 -11.91 -14.45
N LYS A 335 -29.60 -12.60 -15.59
CA LYS A 335 -30.52 -12.53 -16.73
C LYS A 335 -31.90 -13.13 -16.38
N ALA A 336 -31.92 -14.31 -15.76
CA ALA A 336 -33.17 -14.94 -15.36
C ALA A 336 -33.99 -14.05 -14.40
N ALA A 337 -33.35 -13.46 -13.40
CA ALA A 337 -34.00 -12.54 -12.47
C ALA A 337 -34.53 -11.26 -13.16
N ALA A 338 -33.74 -10.69 -14.07
CA ALA A 338 -34.12 -9.50 -14.82
C ALA A 338 -35.34 -9.71 -15.74
N GLU A 339 -35.48 -10.91 -16.32
CA GLU A 339 -36.58 -11.30 -17.19
C GLU A 339 -37.83 -11.74 -16.41
N GLY A 340 -37.67 -12.41 -15.28
CA GLY A 340 -38.77 -12.83 -14.40
C GLY A 340 -39.47 -11.65 -13.73
N HIS A 341 -38.72 -10.62 -13.34
CA HIS A 341 -39.21 -9.47 -12.58
C HIS A 341 -38.96 -8.12 -13.28
N PRO A 342 -39.45 -7.88 -14.50
CA PRO A 342 -38.97 -6.77 -15.35
C PRO A 342 -39.22 -5.38 -14.75
N LYS A 343 -40.28 -5.22 -13.95
CA LYS A 343 -40.68 -3.98 -13.27
C LYS A 343 -40.04 -3.78 -11.89
N SER A 344 -39.36 -4.78 -11.36
CA SER A 344 -38.68 -4.65 -10.08
C SER A 344 -37.52 -3.67 -10.16
N VAL A 345 -37.29 -2.94 -9.07
CA VAL A 345 -36.13 -2.07 -8.92
C VAL A 345 -34.82 -2.85 -8.84
N PHE A 346 -34.85 -4.08 -8.31
CA PHE A 346 -33.67 -4.95 -8.21
C PHE A 346 -33.24 -5.53 -9.56
N SER A 347 -34.20 -5.72 -10.47
CA SER A 347 -33.93 -6.17 -11.84
C SER A 347 -33.12 -5.16 -12.65
N ALA A 348 -33.11 -3.87 -12.28
CA ALA A 348 -32.25 -2.88 -12.92
C ALA A 348 -30.76 -3.18 -12.66
N ALA A 349 -30.40 -3.55 -11.42
CA ALA A 349 -29.05 -3.97 -11.08
C ALA A 349 -28.65 -5.23 -11.85
N CYS A 350 -29.52 -6.25 -11.88
CA CYS A 350 -29.28 -7.47 -12.66
C CYS A 350 -29.06 -7.21 -14.16
N ARG A 351 -29.87 -6.32 -14.78
CA ARG A 351 -29.66 -5.92 -16.19
C ARG A 351 -28.33 -5.22 -16.40
N ASN A 352 -27.90 -4.39 -15.44
CA ASN A 352 -26.60 -3.73 -15.51
C ASN A 352 -25.45 -4.75 -15.42
N LEU A 353 -25.55 -5.76 -14.55
CA LEU A 353 -24.58 -6.85 -14.47
C LEU A 353 -24.49 -7.63 -15.78
N VAL A 354 -25.63 -8.02 -16.37
CA VAL A 354 -25.65 -8.69 -17.68
C VAL A 354 -24.99 -7.83 -18.75
N ARG A 355 -25.33 -6.53 -18.83
CA ARG A 355 -24.69 -5.59 -19.76
C ARG A 355 -23.18 -5.49 -19.53
N GLN A 356 -22.73 -5.50 -18.28
CA GLN A 356 -21.31 -5.44 -17.93
C GLN A 356 -20.54 -6.71 -18.35
N ILE A 357 -21.15 -7.88 -18.20
CA ILE A 357 -20.57 -9.17 -18.61
C ILE A 357 -20.53 -9.28 -20.14
N GLU A 358 -21.61 -8.88 -20.81
CA GLU A 358 -21.73 -8.92 -22.28
C GLU A 358 -21.02 -7.76 -22.99
N ALA A 359 -20.59 -6.72 -22.27
CA ALA A 359 -19.93 -5.57 -22.85
C ALA A 359 -18.69 -5.99 -23.66
N ARG A 360 -18.70 -5.58 -24.94
CA ARG A 360 -17.57 -5.74 -25.85
C ARG A 360 -16.41 -4.86 -25.38
N GLU A 361 -15.20 -5.40 -25.42
CA GLU A 361 -13.96 -4.70 -25.09
C GLU A 361 -12.93 -4.96 -26.19
N LEU A 362 -12.23 -3.90 -26.60
CA LEU A 362 -11.12 -3.97 -27.56
C LEU A 362 -10.16 -2.82 -27.24
N GLN A 363 -8.94 -3.17 -26.88
CA GLN A 363 -7.85 -2.25 -26.60
C GLN A 363 -6.60 -2.70 -27.35
N ILE A 364 -5.81 -1.73 -27.79
CA ILE A 364 -4.55 -1.98 -28.49
C ILE A 364 -3.36 -1.38 -27.73
N GLY A 365 -2.28 -2.13 -27.68
CA GLY A 365 -0.96 -1.68 -27.29
C GLY A 365 0.05 -2.06 -28.37
N THR A 366 1.10 -1.27 -28.53
CA THR A 366 2.21 -1.58 -29.44
C THR A 366 3.47 -0.86 -28.95
N GLU A 367 4.63 -1.37 -29.35
CA GLU A 367 5.89 -0.61 -29.22
C GLU A 367 5.78 0.73 -29.95
N GLN A 368 6.28 1.80 -29.32
CA GLN A 368 6.30 3.15 -29.89
C GLN A 368 7.14 3.24 -31.17
N VAL A 369 8.08 2.31 -31.37
CA VAL A 369 8.97 2.26 -32.54
C VAL A 369 8.93 0.88 -33.15
N TRP A 370 8.55 0.84 -34.43
CA TRP A 370 8.60 -0.33 -35.29
C TRP A 370 9.86 -0.34 -36.13
N ASN A 371 10.55 -1.48 -36.12
CA ASN A 371 11.77 -1.72 -36.88
C ASN A 371 11.99 -3.23 -37.09
N ALA A 372 13.14 -3.59 -37.64
CA ALA A 372 13.49 -4.97 -37.95
C ALA A 372 13.68 -5.88 -36.72
N ALA A 373 13.57 -5.37 -35.48
CA ALA A 373 13.57 -6.19 -34.27
C ALA A 373 12.26 -6.98 -34.05
N GLY A 374 11.24 -6.78 -34.88
CA GLY A 374 9.98 -7.53 -34.83
C GLY A 374 9.06 -7.09 -33.68
N PRO A 375 8.61 -5.82 -33.66
CA PRO A 375 7.68 -5.32 -32.65
C PRO A 375 6.35 -6.09 -32.68
N GLU A 376 5.68 -6.11 -31.54
CA GLU A 376 4.39 -6.79 -31.37
C GLU A 376 3.26 -5.77 -31.16
N ILE A 377 2.08 -6.17 -31.63
CA ILE A 377 0.80 -5.51 -31.37
C ILE A 377 0.07 -6.36 -30.34
N GLU A 378 -0.17 -5.80 -29.17
CA GLU A 378 -0.95 -6.42 -28.12
C GLU A 378 -2.41 -6.01 -28.25
N ILE A 379 -3.32 -7.00 -28.28
CA ILE A 379 -4.76 -6.77 -28.31
C ILE A 379 -5.34 -7.35 -27.04
N THR A 380 -5.98 -6.51 -26.24
CA THR A 380 -6.78 -6.94 -25.10
C THR A 380 -8.25 -6.83 -25.46
N TYR A 381 -8.99 -7.94 -25.38
CA TYR A 381 -10.35 -8.00 -25.88
C TYR A 381 -11.28 -8.89 -25.06
N ARG A 382 -12.59 -8.67 -25.24
CA ARG A 382 -13.68 -9.50 -24.73
C ARG A 382 -14.92 -9.32 -25.61
N ASN A 383 -15.60 -10.41 -25.92
CA ASN A 383 -16.83 -10.46 -26.73
C ASN A 383 -16.65 -9.83 -28.13
N VAL A 384 -15.47 -10.01 -28.72
CA VAL A 384 -15.11 -9.56 -30.08
C VAL A 384 -14.45 -10.74 -30.80
N GLU A 385 -14.84 -11.01 -32.05
CA GLU A 385 -14.35 -12.17 -32.83
C GLU A 385 -13.29 -11.79 -33.88
N ALA A 386 -13.09 -10.49 -34.16
CA ALA A 386 -12.09 -10.02 -35.11
C ALA A 386 -11.56 -8.63 -34.75
N ALA A 387 -10.30 -8.38 -35.07
CA ALA A 387 -9.69 -7.06 -35.04
C ALA A 387 -9.24 -6.65 -36.45
N HIS A 388 -9.77 -5.55 -36.95
CA HIS A 388 -9.42 -4.95 -38.23
C HIS A 388 -8.46 -3.80 -38.02
N PHE A 389 -7.39 -3.75 -38.79
CA PHE A 389 -6.31 -2.78 -38.64
C PHE A 389 -6.19 -1.87 -39.87
N ARG A 390 -5.91 -0.58 -39.62
CA ARG A 390 -5.49 0.39 -40.64
C ARG A 390 -4.26 1.14 -40.12
N LEU A 391 -3.18 1.13 -40.90
CA LEU A 391 -2.00 1.94 -40.62
C LEU A 391 -2.04 3.19 -41.49
N VAL A 392 -2.14 4.36 -40.87
CA VAL A 392 -2.32 5.65 -41.55
C VAL A 392 -1.08 6.53 -41.33
N PRO A 393 -0.45 7.06 -42.39
CA PRO A 393 0.69 7.96 -42.24
C PRO A 393 0.25 9.30 -41.66
N ARG A 394 1.03 9.85 -40.72
CA ARG A 394 0.79 11.16 -40.13
C ARG A 394 2.09 11.97 -40.14
N GLU A 395 2.01 13.25 -40.46
CA GLU A 395 3.16 14.13 -40.28
C GLU A 395 3.41 14.33 -38.78
N TRP A 396 4.65 14.12 -38.34
CA TRP A 396 5.04 14.51 -36.98
C TRP A 396 5.25 16.03 -36.93
N ALA A 397 4.20 16.75 -36.55
CA ALA A 397 4.18 18.20 -36.44
C ALA A 397 3.53 18.62 -35.13
N MET A 398 4.18 19.53 -34.41
CA MET A 398 3.66 20.05 -33.14
C MET A 398 2.29 20.71 -33.31
N SER A 399 1.37 20.42 -32.38
CA SER A 399 0.05 21.04 -32.36
C SER A 399 0.13 22.50 -31.94
N ASP A 400 -0.73 23.35 -32.52
CA ASP A 400 -0.96 24.71 -32.02
C ASP A 400 -1.70 24.74 -30.66
N ARG A 401 -2.23 23.59 -30.22
CA ARG A 401 -2.93 23.44 -28.95
C ARG A 401 -1.94 23.36 -27.78
N ARG A 402 -2.30 24.01 -26.67
CA ARG A 402 -1.44 24.06 -25.48
C ARG A 402 -1.24 22.67 -24.89
N TRP A 403 -0.01 22.39 -24.47
CA TRP A 403 0.43 21.14 -23.81
C TRP A 403 0.28 19.86 -24.64
N GLN A 404 -0.18 19.95 -25.89
CA GLN A 404 -0.39 18.80 -26.78
C GLN A 404 0.90 18.48 -27.54
N THR A 405 1.21 17.20 -27.65
CA THR A 405 2.31 16.65 -28.47
C THR A 405 1.73 15.81 -29.62
N PRO A 406 2.47 15.56 -30.70
CA PRO A 406 1.97 14.77 -31.84
C PRO A 406 1.57 13.33 -31.46
N GLU A 407 2.12 12.80 -30.37
CA GLU A 407 1.81 11.50 -29.80
C GLU A 407 0.47 11.48 -29.05
N ASN A 408 0.02 12.64 -28.54
CA ASN A 408 -1.32 12.77 -27.97
C ASN A 408 -2.36 12.73 -29.07
N MET A 409 -3.44 11.99 -28.84
CA MET A 409 -4.52 11.82 -29.79
C MET A 409 -5.84 12.00 -29.06
N ASP A 410 -6.70 12.86 -29.58
CA ASP A 410 -8.08 12.99 -29.14
C ASP A 410 -9.05 12.30 -30.11
N TYR A 411 -10.34 12.39 -29.80
CA TYR A 411 -11.37 11.77 -30.63
C TYR A 411 -11.46 12.42 -32.03
N ASP A 412 -11.20 13.71 -32.15
CA ASP A 412 -11.23 14.40 -33.45
C ASP A 412 -10.07 13.96 -34.36
N ASP A 413 -8.88 13.76 -33.79
CA ASP A 413 -7.72 13.21 -34.48
C ASP A 413 -8.00 11.80 -35.00
N LEU A 414 -8.66 10.96 -34.20
CA LEU A 414 -9.11 9.62 -34.62
C LEU A 414 -10.09 9.72 -35.79
N LEU A 415 -11.11 10.58 -35.70
CA LEU A 415 -12.09 10.80 -36.78
C LEU A 415 -11.44 11.34 -38.07
N ALA A 416 -10.40 12.18 -37.94
CA ALA A 416 -9.64 12.67 -39.07
C ALA A 416 -8.80 11.55 -39.70
N ALA A 417 -8.17 10.70 -38.89
CA ALA A 417 -7.39 9.55 -39.36
C ALA A 417 -8.25 8.52 -40.10
N LEU A 418 -9.50 8.29 -39.65
CA LEU A 418 -10.44 7.38 -40.31
C LEU A 418 -10.80 7.78 -41.76
N LYS A 419 -10.61 9.06 -42.13
CA LYS A 419 -10.88 9.59 -43.47
C LYS A 419 -9.67 9.52 -44.40
N GLN A 420 -8.50 9.19 -43.88
CA GLN A 420 -7.27 9.12 -44.66
C GLN A 420 -7.10 7.73 -45.28
N GLU A 421 -6.38 7.67 -46.41
CA GLU A 421 -6.06 6.41 -47.06
C GLU A 421 -4.97 5.67 -46.27
N PRO A 422 -5.22 4.43 -45.81
CA PRO A 422 -4.22 3.67 -45.08
C PRO A 422 -3.12 3.16 -46.02
N VAL A 423 -1.87 3.16 -45.55
CA VAL A 423 -0.74 2.55 -46.27
C VAL A 423 -0.73 1.02 -46.14
N ALA A 424 -1.40 0.48 -45.12
CA ALA A 424 -1.59 -0.95 -44.92
C ALA A 424 -2.92 -1.21 -44.19
N SER A 425 -3.58 -2.31 -44.52
CA SER A 425 -4.77 -2.79 -43.83
C SER A 425 -4.76 -4.32 -43.78
N TRP A 426 -5.14 -4.88 -42.63
CA TRP A 426 -5.20 -6.33 -42.42
C TRP A 426 -6.22 -6.64 -41.33
N THR A 427 -6.56 -7.93 -41.18
CA THR A 427 -7.48 -8.43 -40.16
C THR A 427 -6.83 -9.56 -39.41
N SER A 428 -7.12 -9.68 -38.12
CA SER A 428 -6.83 -10.86 -37.33
C SER A 428 -8.12 -11.41 -36.74
N ASP A 429 -8.31 -12.72 -36.86
CA ASP A 429 -9.37 -13.42 -36.13
C ASP A 429 -8.98 -13.50 -34.65
N LEU A 430 -9.99 -13.42 -33.77
CA LEU A 430 -9.85 -13.49 -32.31
C LEU A 430 -10.72 -14.63 -31.77
N ASP A 431 -10.17 -15.42 -30.86
CA ASP A 431 -10.90 -16.54 -30.26
C ASP A 431 -12.11 -16.05 -29.45
N LYS A 432 -13.26 -16.72 -29.64
CA LYS A 432 -14.51 -16.39 -28.94
C LYS A 432 -14.37 -16.50 -27.43
N THR A 433 -14.78 -15.47 -26.71
CA THR A 433 -14.82 -15.45 -25.24
C THR A 433 -16.18 -15.91 -24.72
N GLU A 434 -16.55 -17.17 -24.96
CA GLU A 434 -17.81 -17.75 -24.47
C GLU A 434 -17.91 -17.76 -22.92
N ASP A 435 -16.75 -17.72 -22.26
CA ASP A 435 -16.59 -17.59 -20.82
C ASP A 435 -16.69 -16.14 -20.31
N TYR A 436 -16.85 -15.17 -21.20
CA TYR A 436 -16.82 -13.71 -20.93
C TYR A 436 -15.54 -13.24 -20.22
N ARG A 437 -14.45 -14.01 -20.31
CA ARG A 437 -13.16 -13.61 -19.74
C ARG A 437 -12.42 -12.74 -20.73
N ARG A 438 -11.77 -11.70 -20.20
CA ARG A 438 -10.86 -10.87 -20.98
C ARG A 438 -9.66 -11.71 -21.41
N ARG A 439 -9.21 -11.54 -22.65
CA ARG A 439 -8.01 -12.19 -23.20
C ARG A 439 -7.08 -11.16 -23.80
N THR A 440 -5.79 -11.51 -23.81
CA THR A 440 -4.75 -10.73 -24.46
C THR A 440 -4.04 -11.60 -25.47
N VAL A 441 -3.93 -11.14 -26.71
CA VAL A 441 -3.18 -11.80 -27.78
C VAL A 441 -2.12 -10.86 -28.32
N ARG A 442 -1.01 -11.43 -28.81
CA ARG A 442 0.08 -10.67 -29.40
C ARG A 442 0.24 -11.07 -30.86
N LEU A 443 0.25 -10.07 -31.73
CA LEU A 443 0.37 -10.23 -33.16
C LEU A 443 1.68 -9.57 -33.64
N PRO A 444 2.36 -10.14 -34.64
CA PRO A 444 3.51 -9.48 -35.24
C PRO A 444 3.08 -8.22 -35.98
N ALA A 445 3.83 -7.13 -35.84
CA ALA A 445 3.60 -5.94 -36.66
C ALA A 445 4.05 -6.17 -38.12
N PRO A 446 3.43 -5.48 -39.11
CA PRO A 446 3.88 -5.50 -40.50
C PRO A 446 5.33 -4.98 -40.66
N ALA A 447 6.20 -5.80 -41.27
CA ALA A 447 7.63 -5.49 -41.37
C ALA A 447 8.02 -4.50 -42.50
N ASP A 448 7.20 -4.35 -43.55
CA ASP A 448 7.58 -3.67 -44.80
C ASP A 448 7.14 -2.20 -44.90
N GLN A 449 7.02 -1.50 -43.76
CA GLN A 449 6.60 -0.09 -43.75
C GLN A 449 7.79 0.85 -43.96
N LYS A 450 7.56 1.95 -44.71
CA LYS A 450 8.58 2.98 -44.89
C LYS A 450 8.82 3.74 -43.57
N PRO A 451 10.03 4.28 -43.34
CA PRO A 451 10.27 5.14 -42.19
C PRO A 451 9.31 6.33 -42.16
N GLY A 452 8.74 6.61 -40.98
CA GLY A 452 7.73 7.66 -40.81
C GLY A 452 7.01 7.61 -39.47
N PHE A 453 6.09 8.54 -39.26
CA PHE A 453 5.20 8.57 -38.11
C PHE A 453 3.80 8.13 -38.55
N TYR A 454 3.14 7.29 -37.75
CA TYR A 454 1.91 6.60 -38.13
C TYR A 454 0.91 6.57 -36.98
N LEU A 455 -0.36 6.45 -37.36
CA LEU A 455 -1.45 6.02 -36.47
C LEU A 455 -1.86 4.60 -36.86
N LEU A 456 -1.81 3.69 -35.89
CA LEU A 456 -2.36 2.35 -35.99
C LEU A 456 -3.79 2.37 -35.43
N LEU A 457 -4.77 2.25 -36.31
CA LEU A 457 -6.19 2.19 -35.95
C LEU A 457 -6.61 0.72 -35.86
N VAL A 458 -7.38 0.37 -34.84
CA VAL A 458 -8.03 -0.94 -34.71
C VAL A 458 -9.54 -0.78 -34.55
N SER A 459 -10.28 -1.69 -35.17
CA SER A 459 -11.73 -1.74 -35.08
C SER A 459 -12.27 -3.16 -34.92
N ALA A 460 -13.38 -3.31 -34.20
CA ALA A 460 -14.15 -4.55 -34.18
C ALA A 460 -14.98 -4.76 -35.46
N SER A 461 -15.22 -3.71 -36.26
CA SER A 461 -15.96 -3.78 -37.53
C SER A 461 -15.07 -3.46 -38.72
N ALA A 462 -15.22 -4.21 -39.82
CA ALA A 462 -14.40 -4.06 -41.02
C ALA A 462 -14.57 -2.69 -41.73
N ASP A 463 -15.72 -2.04 -41.54
CA ASP A 463 -16.02 -0.73 -42.12
C ASP A 463 -15.45 0.45 -41.32
N PHE A 464 -15.02 0.21 -40.07
CA PHE A 464 -14.58 1.23 -39.12
C PHE A 464 -15.66 2.29 -38.84
N ALA A 465 -16.93 1.88 -38.79
CA ALA A 465 -18.03 2.76 -38.41
C ALA A 465 -17.79 3.40 -37.02
N THR A 466 -18.24 4.64 -36.82
CA THR A 466 -18.10 5.36 -35.54
C THR A 466 -19.25 5.10 -34.56
N GLU A 467 -20.35 4.55 -35.06
CA GLU A 467 -21.54 4.20 -34.27
C GLU A 467 -21.56 2.69 -34.00
N ASP A 468 -21.96 2.30 -32.80
CA ASP A 468 -22.07 0.89 -32.34
C ASP A 468 -20.84 0.00 -32.62
N ASN A 469 -19.65 0.60 -32.52
CA ASN A 469 -18.39 -0.05 -32.83
C ASN A 469 -17.34 0.25 -31.75
N LEU A 470 -16.35 -0.62 -31.66
CA LEU A 470 -15.16 -0.38 -30.84
C LEU A 470 -14.04 0.10 -31.74
N LEU A 471 -13.54 1.28 -31.45
CA LEU A 471 -12.41 1.90 -32.12
C LEU A 471 -11.34 2.24 -31.10
N SER A 472 -10.10 1.88 -31.41
CA SER A 472 -8.94 2.26 -30.62
C SER A 472 -7.79 2.59 -31.57
N ALA A 473 -6.81 3.35 -31.09
CA ALA A 473 -5.66 3.70 -31.90
C ALA A 473 -4.43 3.99 -31.07
N ALA A 474 -3.26 3.79 -31.69
CA ALA A 474 -1.96 4.05 -31.11
C ALA A 474 -1.08 4.83 -32.09
N SER A 475 -0.30 5.79 -31.59
CA SER A 475 0.72 6.48 -32.37
C SER A 475 2.05 5.72 -32.31
N LEU A 476 2.75 5.63 -33.44
CA LEU A 476 4.02 4.92 -33.54
C LEU A 476 4.94 5.51 -34.60
N TRP A 477 6.23 5.29 -34.43
CA TRP A 477 7.26 5.53 -35.43
C TRP A 477 7.61 4.22 -36.14
N VAL A 478 7.80 4.25 -37.45
CA VAL A 478 8.60 3.24 -38.15
C VAL A 478 9.98 3.86 -38.34
N SER A 479 11.00 3.32 -37.68
CA SER A 479 12.34 3.94 -37.70
C SER A 479 13.45 2.96 -37.34
N PRO A 480 14.56 2.91 -38.10
CA PRO A 480 15.77 2.17 -37.70
C PRO A 480 16.54 2.84 -36.55
N LEU A 481 16.15 4.05 -36.13
CA LEU A 481 16.86 4.81 -35.10
C LEU A 481 16.35 4.47 -33.71
N ALA A 482 17.27 4.41 -32.74
CA ALA A 482 16.95 4.50 -31.32
C ALA A 482 17.44 5.85 -30.78
N LEU A 483 16.61 6.48 -29.94
CA LEU A 483 16.93 7.72 -29.26
C LEU A 483 16.85 7.50 -27.76
N VAL A 484 18.00 7.50 -27.10
CA VAL A 484 18.10 7.42 -25.64
C VAL A 484 18.34 8.82 -25.11
N THR A 485 17.49 9.30 -24.20
CA THR A 485 17.64 10.62 -23.58
C THR A 485 17.63 10.48 -22.06
N ARG A 486 18.46 11.27 -21.39
CA ARG A 486 18.52 11.35 -19.94
C ARG A 486 18.76 12.78 -19.48
N GLN A 487 18.31 13.07 -18.27
CA GLN A 487 18.60 14.35 -17.63
C GLN A 487 19.97 14.28 -16.96
N SER A 488 20.73 15.37 -17.02
CA SER A 488 22.02 15.53 -16.35
C SER A 488 22.02 16.84 -15.55
N PRO A 489 22.94 17.04 -14.58
CA PRO A 489 23.04 18.31 -13.85
C PRO A 489 23.21 19.54 -14.77
N GLY A 490 23.83 19.36 -15.94
CA GLY A 490 24.01 20.39 -16.95
C GLY A 490 22.81 20.60 -17.90
N GLY A 491 21.76 19.77 -17.82
CA GLY A 491 20.58 19.81 -18.68
C GLY A 491 20.09 18.43 -19.11
N ALA A 492 20.23 18.11 -20.40
CA ALA A 492 19.95 16.80 -20.95
C ALA A 492 21.07 16.34 -21.86
N GLU A 493 21.19 15.03 -21.98
CA GLU A 493 22.08 14.40 -22.93
C GLU A 493 21.41 13.16 -23.52
N GLY A 494 21.91 12.71 -24.65
CA GLY A 494 21.34 11.56 -25.32
C GLY A 494 22.20 10.98 -26.42
N PHE A 495 21.72 9.87 -26.96
CA PHE A 495 22.37 9.10 -28.00
C PHE A 495 21.40 8.83 -29.15
N VAL A 496 21.88 8.98 -30.38
CA VAL A 496 21.22 8.44 -31.57
C VAL A 496 21.99 7.21 -32.02
N LEU A 497 21.33 6.07 -32.00
CA LEU A 497 21.91 4.76 -32.26
C LEU A 497 21.10 4.03 -33.34
N ASP A 498 21.69 3.00 -33.93
CA ASP A 498 20.92 2.00 -34.68
C ASP A 498 20.11 1.14 -33.69
N ALA A 499 18.80 1.05 -33.89
CA ALA A 499 17.88 0.44 -32.92
C ALA A 499 18.08 -1.06 -32.77
N VAL A 500 18.55 -1.75 -33.81
CA VAL A 500 18.73 -3.21 -33.77
C VAL A 500 20.09 -3.56 -33.18
N SER A 501 21.16 -2.93 -33.69
CA SER A 501 22.53 -3.27 -33.35
C SER A 501 23.06 -2.58 -32.09
N GLY A 502 22.60 -1.35 -31.82
CA GLY A 502 23.11 -0.48 -30.78
C GLY A 502 24.30 0.39 -31.19
N GLU A 503 24.77 0.30 -32.45
CA GLU A 503 25.94 1.08 -32.89
C GLU A 503 25.63 2.58 -32.96
N PRO A 504 26.59 3.45 -32.62
CA PRO A 504 26.39 4.90 -32.62
C PRO A 504 26.26 5.48 -34.03
N ILE A 505 25.29 6.38 -34.22
CA ILE A 505 25.09 7.09 -35.49
C ILE A 505 25.66 8.50 -35.37
N ALA A 506 26.79 8.72 -36.03
CA ALA A 506 27.43 10.03 -36.10
C ALA A 506 26.74 10.96 -37.12
N GLY A 507 26.65 12.25 -36.81
CA GLY A 507 26.11 13.26 -37.72
C GLY A 507 24.58 13.28 -37.84
N ALA A 508 23.84 12.52 -37.03
CA ALA A 508 22.38 12.61 -36.94
C ALA A 508 21.97 14.01 -36.46
N VAL A 509 20.97 14.58 -37.11
CA VAL A 509 20.49 15.94 -36.80
C VAL A 509 19.46 15.86 -35.68
N VAL A 510 19.71 16.55 -34.57
CA VAL A 510 18.79 16.62 -33.42
C VAL A 510 18.18 18.02 -33.33
N GLU A 511 16.87 18.09 -33.50
CA GLU A 511 16.06 19.28 -33.32
C GLU A 511 15.48 19.29 -31.90
N THR A 512 15.48 20.44 -31.23
CA THR A 512 14.91 20.59 -29.90
C THR A 512 13.64 21.41 -29.98
N TRP A 513 12.54 20.87 -29.47
CA TRP A 513 11.30 21.58 -29.25
C TRP A 513 11.18 21.95 -27.78
N THR A 514 10.64 23.12 -27.49
CA THR A 514 10.62 23.70 -26.15
C THR A 514 9.23 24.24 -25.85
N VAL A 515 8.75 24.03 -24.62
CA VAL A 515 7.43 24.51 -24.18
C VAL A 515 7.60 25.71 -23.24
N ASP A 516 6.82 26.77 -23.47
CA ASP A 516 6.72 27.91 -22.56
C ASP A 516 5.79 27.63 -21.37
N ASN A 517 5.79 28.49 -20.34
CA ASN A 517 4.93 28.33 -19.16
C ASN A 517 3.42 28.38 -19.48
N ASN A 518 3.04 28.83 -20.68
CA ASN A 518 1.66 28.83 -21.15
C ASN A 518 1.31 27.57 -21.96
N GLY A 519 2.23 26.61 -22.04
CA GLY A 519 2.04 25.35 -22.76
C GLY A 519 2.24 25.44 -24.27
N ARG A 520 2.85 26.50 -24.81
CA ARG A 520 3.08 26.63 -26.26
C ARG A 520 4.43 26.07 -26.66
N TRP A 521 4.41 25.19 -27.67
CA TRP A 521 5.61 24.59 -28.24
C TRP A 521 6.24 25.49 -29.29
N SER A 522 7.56 25.60 -29.26
CA SER A 522 8.37 26.28 -30.28
C SER A 522 9.64 25.50 -30.57
N ARG A 523 10.06 25.53 -31.83
CA ARG A 523 11.28 24.86 -32.27
C ARG A 523 12.50 25.75 -32.02
N ASP A 524 13.53 25.20 -31.38
CA ASP A 524 14.83 25.86 -31.27
C ASP A 524 15.48 25.97 -32.65
N VAL A 525 16.08 27.12 -32.96
CA VAL A 525 16.66 27.42 -34.28
C VAL A 525 17.97 26.66 -34.48
N LEU A 526 18.65 26.29 -33.40
CA LEU A 526 19.94 25.60 -33.45
C LEU A 526 19.74 24.09 -33.59
N LYS A 527 19.97 23.57 -34.80
CA LYS A 527 20.07 22.13 -35.02
C LYS A 527 21.42 21.63 -34.55
N LYS A 528 21.41 20.53 -33.79
CA LYS A 528 22.62 19.87 -33.33
C LYS A 528 22.93 18.66 -34.19
N LYS A 529 24.18 18.22 -34.17
CA LYS A 529 24.60 16.97 -34.77
C LYS A 529 25.21 16.08 -33.70
N THR A 530 24.93 14.80 -33.77
CA THR A 530 25.62 13.82 -32.92
C THR A 530 27.10 13.73 -33.29
N ASP A 531 27.95 13.50 -32.29
CA ASP A 531 29.39 13.30 -32.47
C ASP A 531 29.71 11.86 -32.95
N ALA A 532 30.99 11.50 -32.97
CA ALA A 532 31.45 10.15 -33.36
C ALA A 532 30.97 9.04 -32.41
N MET A 533 30.55 9.38 -31.19
CA MET A 533 29.95 8.45 -30.23
C MET A 533 28.43 8.37 -30.36
N GLY A 534 27.83 9.06 -31.33
CA GLY A 534 26.38 9.18 -31.46
C GLY A 534 25.75 10.09 -30.39
N PHE A 535 26.56 10.82 -29.64
CA PHE A 535 26.16 11.58 -28.46
C PHE A 535 25.78 13.03 -28.80
N PHE A 536 24.83 13.59 -28.05
CA PHE A 536 24.49 15.01 -28.05
C PHE A 536 24.11 15.50 -26.64
N GLU A 537 24.21 16.81 -26.43
CA GLU A 537 23.85 17.48 -25.16
C GLU A 537 22.96 18.70 -25.40
N GLU A 538 22.09 19.04 -24.44
CA GLU A 538 21.32 20.28 -24.34
C GLU A 538 21.43 20.87 -22.95
N LYS A 539 21.68 22.18 -22.88
CA LYS A 539 21.88 22.88 -21.61
C LYS A 539 20.54 23.12 -20.89
N ALA A 540 20.56 23.05 -19.56
CA ALA A 540 19.41 23.31 -18.71
C ALA A 540 18.87 24.74 -18.89
N LYS A 541 17.56 24.86 -19.08
CA LYS A 541 16.85 26.13 -19.37
C LYS A 541 15.50 26.25 -18.66
N ASP A 542 15.25 25.45 -17.63
CA ASP A 542 14.01 25.43 -16.81
C ASP A 542 12.74 25.32 -17.64
N ARG A 543 12.72 24.39 -18.60
CA ARG A 543 11.63 24.24 -19.57
C ARG A 543 11.45 22.79 -19.99
N GLY A 544 10.23 22.44 -20.38
CA GLY A 544 9.96 21.17 -21.04
C GLY A 544 10.57 21.15 -22.45
N VAL A 545 11.14 20.01 -22.83
CA VAL A 545 11.72 19.79 -24.15
C VAL A 545 11.31 18.44 -24.74
N ILE A 546 11.34 18.38 -26.07
CA ILE A 546 11.27 17.15 -26.87
C ILE A 546 12.41 17.19 -27.89
N PHE A 547 13.10 16.08 -28.06
CA PHE A 547 14.14 15.94 -29.08
C PHE A 547 13.60 15.15 -30.27
N LEU A 548 13.79 15.68 -31.48
CA LEU A 548 13.50 15.00 -32.73
C LEU A 548 14.81 14.73 -33.45
N ALA A 549 15.21 13.46 -33.51
CA ALA A 549 16.41 13.02 -34.22
C ALA A 549 16.07 12.62 -35.66
N ARG A 550 16.94 12.98 -36.62
CA ARG A 550 16.82 12.63 -38.04
C ARG A 550 18.16 12.15 -38.61
N HIS A 551 18.12 11.10 -39.41
CA HIS A 551 19.27 10.61 -40.17
C HIS A 551 18.81 9.93 -41.46
N GLY A 552 19.19 10.50 -42.62
CA GLY A 552 18.56 10.14 -43.90
C GLY A 552 17.05 10.42 -43.87
N ASP A 553 16.25 9.47 -44.32
CA ASP A 553 14.78 9.56 -44.32
C ASP A 553 14.15 9.12 -42.98
N ALA A 554 14.96 8.60 -42.05
CA ALA A 554 14.49 8.14 -40.76
C ALA A 554 14.41 9.29 -39.74
N ALA A 555 13.41 9.21 -38.87
CA ALA A 555 13.25 10.12 -37.75
C ALA A 555 12.69 9.39 -36.51
N ILE A 556 12.91 9.97 -35.34
CA ILE A 556 12.33 9.51 -34.07
C ILE A 556 12.28 10.69 -33.08
N ALA A 557 11.20 10.78 -32.30
CA ALA A 557 11.06 11.75 -31.24
C ALA A 557 11.21 11.12 -29.85
N SER A 558 11.76 11.88 -28.90
CA SER A 558 11.77 11.51 -27.48
C SER A 558 10.41 11.78 -26.84
N GLY A 559 10.15 11.18 -25.68
CA GLY A 559 9.12 11.69 -24.78
C GLY A 559 9.44 13.11 -24.29
N GLN A 560 8.43 13.79 -23.75
CA GLN A 560 8.62 15.07 -23.07
C GLN A 560 9.48 14.89 -21.82
N MET A 561 10.48 15.76 -21.66
CA MET A 561 11.30 15.85 -20.45
C MET A 561 11.38 17.28 -19.96
N HIS A 562 11.50 17.48 -18.65
CA HIS A 562 11.68 18.81 -18.07
C HIS A 562 13.15 19.03 -17.73
N LEU A 563 13.77 20.05 -18.34
CA LEU A 563 15.16 20.39 -18.09
C LEU A 563 15.25 21.42 -16.98
N TRP A 564 15.24 20.95 -15.74
CA TRP A 564 15.51 21.80 -14.59
C TRP A 564 17.00 22.17 -14.57
N ARG A 565 17.30 23.43 -14.31
CA ARG A 565 18.61 23.80 -13.79
C ARG A 565 18.69 23.17 -12.42
N GLY A 566 19.63 22.25 -12.24
CA GLY A 566 20.04 21.89 -10.89
C GLY A 566 20.43 23.18 -10.19
N GLY A 567 19.85 23.44 -9.01
CA GLY A 567 20.41 24.45 -8.15
C GLY A 567 21.88 24.10 -7.93
N GLU A 568 22.76 25.09 -7.99
CA GLU A 568 24.02 24.94 -7.27
C GLU A 568 23.60 24.81 -5.81
N ASP A 569 23.49 23.56 -5.33
CA ASP A 569 23.42 23.30 -3.91
C ASP A 569 24.76 23.77 -3.35
N HIS A 570 24.85 25.06 -3.05
CA HIS A 570 25.80 25.61 -2.13
C HIS A 570 25.43 25.08 -0.76
N ASN A 571 25.66 23.78 -0.57
CA ASN A 571 25.64 23.20 0.74
C ASN A 571 26.83 23.81 1.46
N ASP A 572 26.55 24.55 2.52
CA ASP A 572 27.61 25.02 3.40
C ASP A 572 28.41 23.79 3.84
N PRO A 573 29.72 23.69 3.52
CA PRO A 573 30.51 22.51 3.86
C PRO A 573 30.67 22.37 5.38
N VAL A 574 30.26 23.36 6.18
CA VAL A 574 30.25 23.27 7.63
C VAL A 574 29.12 22.34 8.10
N VAL A 575 29.51 21.35 8.91
CA VAL A 575 28.60 20.36 9.51
C VAL A 575 28.88 20.27 11.01
N THR A 576 27.82 20.14 11.79
CA THR A 576 27.87 19.94 13.23
C THR A 576 27.20 18.62 13.60
N TYR A 577 27.98 17.66 14.09
CA TYR A 577 27.46 16.43 14.66
C TYR A 577 27.05 16.69 16.11
N LEU A 578 25.81 16.40 16.48
CA LEU A 578 25.28 16.61 17.84
C LEU A 578 24.84 15.28 18.47
N PHE A 579 25.15 15.13 19.74
CA PHE A 579 24.85 13.96 20.56
C PHE A 579 24.27 14.42 21.90
N THR A 580 23.35 13.66 22.48
CA THR A 580 22.78 13.92 23.80
C THR A 580 23.12 12.79 24.76
N ASP A 581 22.92 13.01 26.07
CA ASP A 581 23.17 11.98 27.09
C ASP A 581 22.05 10.93 27.21
N ARG A 582 20.88 11.24 26.65
CA ARG A 582 19.70 10.37 26.51
C ARG A 582 18.71 10.99 25.52
N SER A 583 17.67 10.25 25.16
CA SER A 583 16.66 10.71 24.20
C SER A 583 15.42 11.36 24.83
N ILE A 584 15.15 11.18 26.14
CA ILE A 584 13.93 11.68 26.81
C ILE A 584 14.19 12.42 28.13
N TYR A 585 13.51 13.56 28.35
CA TYR A 585 13.68 14.45 29.50
C TYR A 585 12.35 14.90 30.08
N ARG A 586 12.34 15.29 31.36
CA ARG A 586 11.20 15.94 32.03
C ARG A 586 11.41 17.45 32.11
N PRO A 587 10.33 18.25 32.17
CA PRO A 587 10.42 19.69 32.42
C PRO A 587 11.33 20.02 33.61
N GLY A 588 12.27 20.94 33.41
CA GLY A 588 13.28 21.36 34.39
C GLY A 588 14.52 20.47 34.52
N GLN A 589 14.62 19.34 33.82
CA GLN A 589 15.85 18.54 33.81
C GLN A 589 16.96 19.18 32.97
N ALA A 590 18.21 18.90 33.33
CA ALA A 590 19.34 19.25 32.47
C ALA A 590 19.37 18.35 31.23
N ILE A 591 19.40 18.97 30.06
CA ILE A 591 19.64 18.35 28.75
C ILE A 591 21.11 18.57 28.43
N ARG A 592 21.94 17.53 28.46
CA ARG A 592 23.36 17.64 28.16
C ARG A 592 23.61 17.23 26.72
N PHE A 593 24.44 17.99 26.03
CA PHE A 593 24.82 17.68 24.66
C PHE A 593 26.33 17.81 24.45
N LYS A 594 26.83 17.01 23.53
CA LYS A 594 28.18 17.08 22.95
C LYS A 594 28.03 17.35 21.46
N GLY A 595 28.92 18.14 20.90
CA GLY A 595 29.00 18.30 19.46
C GLY A 595 30.41 18.29 18.92
N ILE A 596 30.52 18.03 17.62
CA ILE A 596 31.75 18.11 16.84
C ILE A 596 31.46 18.97 15.62
N HIS A 597 32.10 20.13 15.54
CA HIS A 597 32.00 21.06 14.42
C HIS A 597 33.12 20.79 13.41
N ALA A 598 32.76 20.57 12.16
CA ALA A 598 33.65 20.14 11.11
C ALA A 598 33.35 20.83 9.78
N HIS A 599 34.34 20.82 8.91
CA HIS A 599 34.22 21.12 7.50
C HIS A 599 34.23 19.79 6.74
N ALA A 600 33.25 19.60 5.86
CA ALA A 600 33.02 18.40 5.08
C ALA A 600 32.63 18.76 3.64
N ASP A 601 33.59 19.31 2.90
CA ASP A 601 33.42 19.66 1.49
C ASP A 601 33.60 18.41 0.61
N LYS A 602 32.45 17.81 0.25
CA LYS A 602 32.38 16.63 -0.61
C LYS A 602 32.92 16.89 -2.02
N GLU A 603 32.77 18.11 -2.55
CA GLU A 603 33.25 18.47 -3.88
C GLU A 603 34.78 18.54 -3.92
N LYS A 604 35.42 19.04 -2.86
CA LYS A 604 36.88 19.22 -2.78
C LYS A 604 37.63 18.11 -2.05
N ASN A 605 36.95 17.13 -1.46
CA ASN A 605 37.57 16.11 -0.60
C ASN A 605 38.22 16.71 0.66
N ASP A 606 37.69 17.83 1.15
CA ASP A 606 38.30 18.58 2.25
C ASP A 606 37.50 18.37 3.55
N TYR A 607 38.02 17.47 4.38
CA TYR A 607 37.43 17.06 5.65
C TYR A 607 38.37 17.37 6.80
N HIS A 608 37.98 18.29 7.69
CA HIS A 608 38.75 18.62 8.87
C HIS A 608 37.87 19.24 9.96
N THR A 609 38.30 19.14 11.22
CA THR A 609 37.57 19.73 12.35
C THR A 609 37.80 21.23 12.43
N LEU A 610 36.77 21.99 12.83
CA LEU A 610 36.82 23.45 12.91
C LEU A 610 37.05 23.90 14.36
N SER A 611 38.30 24.23 14.68
CA SER A 611 38.72 24.62 16.03
C SER A 611 38.51 26.10 16.34
N ASN A 612 38.43 26.43 17.64
CA ASN A 612 38.31 27.79 18.17
C ASN A 612 37.14 28.64 17.65
N LYS A 613 36.08 28.01 17.13
CA LYS A 613 34.86 28.68 16.66
C LYS A 613 33.93 28.96 17.82
N LYS A 614 33.32 30.15 17.83
CA LYS A 614 32.20 30.47 18.73
C LYS A 614 30.91 30.08 18.03
N LEU A 615 30.12 29.23 18.67
CA LEU A 615 28.86 28.71 18.14
C LEU A 615 27.72 29.04 19.09
N THR A 616 26.53 29.24 18.53
CA THR A 616 25.30 29.40 19.31
C THR A 616 24.42 28.19 19.09
N ILE A 617 24.21 27.43 20.15
CA ILE A 617 23.35 26.25 20.14
C ILE A 617 21.97 26.69 20.62
N LEU A 618 20.93 26.33 19.88
CA LEU A 618 19.55 26.66 20.19
C LEU A 618 18.76 25.40 20.56
N LEU A 619 17.90 25.51 21.56
CA LEU A 619 16.83 24.54 21.84
C LEU A 619 15.53 25.10 21.30
N ARG A 620 14.86 24.33 20.44
CA ARG A 620 13.56 24.66 19.86
C ARG A 620 12.49 23.70 20.37
N ASP A 621 11.32 24.24 20.71
CA ASP A 621 10.19 23.43 21.15
C ASP A 621 9.46 22.74 19.99
N VAL A 622 8.34 22.07 20.30
CA VAL A 622 7.52 21.29 19.36
C VAL A 622 6.99 22.13 18.20
N ASN A 623 6.81 23.43 18.39
CA ASN A 623 6.33 24.37 17.37
C ASN A 623 7.49 25.03 16.60
N GLY A 624 8.74 24.71 16.92
CA GLY A 624 9.93 25.31 16.33
C GLY A 624 10.35 26.65 16.96
N GLU A 625 9.70 27.08 18.05
CA GLU A 625 10.04 28.32 18.76
C GLU A 625 11.33 28.15 19.57
N GLU A 626 12.20 29.16 19.58
CA GLU A 626 13.40 29.17 20.41
C GLU A 626 13.01 29.27 21.89
N VAL A 627 13.46 28.31 22.70
CA VAL A 627 13.19 28.22 24.15
C VAL A 627 14.45 28.19 24.99
N GLY A 628 15.63 28.14 24.37
CA GLY A 628 16.91 28.29 25.05
C GLY A 628 18.04 28.47 24.07
N ASN A 629 19.10 29.18 24.50
CA ASN A 629 20.34 29.32 23.75
C ASN A 629 21.55 29.17 24.68
N VAL A 630 22.65 28.64 24.13
CA VAL A 630 23.93 28.51 24.82
C VAL A 630 25.04 28.85 23.83
N GLU A 631 25.94 29.76 24.23
CA GLU A 631 27.17 30.02 23.50
C GLU A 631 28.26 29.04 23.93
N VAL A 632 28.90 28.40 22.96
CA VAL A 632 30.00 27.46 23.17
C VAL A 632 31.19 27.84 22.31
N LYS A 633 32.39 27.36 22.70
CA LYS A 633 33.60 27.49 21.89
C LYS A 633 34.19 26.11 21.61
N THR A 634 34.51 25.84 20.35
CA THR A 634 35.11 24.56 19.94
C THR A 634 36.56 24.44 20.40
N ASN A 635 36.96 23.24 20.83
CA ASN A 635 38.33 22.90 21.20
C ASN A 635 39.22 22.69 19.96
N GLU A 636 40.46 22.23 20.14
CA GLU A 636 41.41 21.99 19.05
C GLU A 636 40.95 20.93 18.03
N ARG A 637 39.96 20.10 18.39
CA ARG A 637 39.38 19.02 17.57
C ARG A 637 37.95 19.31 17.11
N GLY A 638 37.53 20.57 17.18
CA GLY A 638 36.15 20.96 16.83
C GLY A 638 35.09 20.51 17.83
N GLY A 639 35.47 19.80 18.90
CA GLY A 639 34.58 19.32 19.94
C GLY A 639 34.10 20.45 20.87
N PHE A 640 32.85 20.39 21.29
CA PHE A 640 32.25 21.27 22.28
C PHE A 640 31.17 20.54 23.09
N SER A 641 30.76 21.10 24.23
CA SER A 641 29.68 20.56 25.05
C SER A 641 28.93 21.68 25.74
N GLY A 642 27.67 21.46 26.04
CA GLY A 642 26.85 22.39 26.80
C GLY A 642 25.68 21.69 27.47
N ALA A 643 24.82 22.49 28.11
CA ALA A 643 23.60 21.99 28.68
C ALA A 643 22.48 23.04 28.62
N PHE A 644 21.27 22.58 28.36
CA PHE A 644 20.05 23.36 28.54
C PHE A 644 19.31 22.91 29.80
N THR A 645 18.43 23.76 30.31
CA THR A 645 17.39 23.31 31.23
C THR A 645 16.11 23.11 30.43
N ALA A 646 15.53 21.92 30.47
CA ALA A 646 14.26 21.62 29.80
C ALA A 646 13.18 22.63 30.26
N PRO A 647 12.47 23.29 29.33
CA PRO A 647 11.54 24.35 29.68
C PRO A 647 10.36 23.83 30.52
N LYS A 648 9.79 24.69 31.37
CA LYS A 648 8.58 24.40 32.15
C LYS A 648 7.38 25.13 31.57
N GLY A 649 6.19 24.53 31.63
CA GLY A 649 4.94 25.16 31.17
C GLY A 649 4.82 25.30 29.64
N ARG A 650 5.57 24.50 28.88
CA ARG A 650 5.48 24.39 27.42
C ARG A 650 4.83 23.05 27.04
N VAL A 651 4.35 22.96 25.81
CA VAL A 651 3.81 21.72 25.24
C VAL A 651 4.90 20.65 25.23
N THR A 652 4.56 19.45 25.73
CA THR A 652 5.44 18.28 25.71
C THR A 652 5.49 17.66 24.31
N GLY A 653 6.57 16.95 24.01
CA GLY A 653 6.78 16.31 22.71
C GLY A 653 8.21 16.44 22.19
N ARG A 654 8.36 16.21 20.88
CA ARG A 654 9.65 16.23 20.19
C ARG A 654 10.21 17.65 20.08
N MET A 655 11.36 17.88 20.71
CA MET A 655 12.13 19.12 20.63
C MET A 655 13.39 18.90 19.80
N THR A 656 13.99 20.01 19.33
CA THR A 656 15.20 19.94 18.50
C THR A 656 16.28 20.86 19.06
N ILE A 657 17.49 20.31 19.19
CA ILE A 657 18.70 21.09 19.45
C ILE A 657 19.37 21.34 18.11
N THR A 658 19.69 22.59 17.80
CA THR A 658 20.26 23.00 16.51
C THR A 658 21.47 23.90 16.69
N GLU A 659 22.46 23.75 15.82
CA GLU A 659 23.51 24.74 15.59
C GLU A 659 23.31 25.32 14.18
N GLY A 660 22.70 26.52 14.12
CA GLY A 660 22.35 27.18 12.87
C GLY A 660 21.65 26.24 11.87
N ASN A 661 22.23 26.16 10.66
CA ASN A 661 21.81 25.24 9.60
C ASN A 661 22.81 24.07 9.42
N HIS A 662 23.78 23.90 10.32
CA HIS A 662 24.90 22.96 10.14
C HIS A 662 24.70 21.64 10.88
N GLY A 663 23.81 21.59 11.89
CA GLY A 663 23.56 20.37 12.64
C GLY A 663 22.31 20.41 13.50
N SER A 664 21.66 19.27 13.66
CA SER A 664 20.51 19.11 14.56
C SER A 664 20.43 17.73 15.19
N VAL A 665 19.84 17.65 16.39
CA VAL A 665 19.48 16.40 17.06
C VAL A 665 18.12 16.57 17.74
N SER A 666 17.29 15.54 17.70
CA SER A 666 15.98 15.55 18.37
C SER A 666 16.05 14.91 19.74
N ILE A 667 15.23 15.42 20.66
CA ILE A 667 14.96 14.82 21.96
C ILE A 667 13.45 14.83 22.19
N SER A 668 12.95 14.04 23.14
CA SER A 668 11.57 14.15 23.61
C SER A 668 11.52 14.77 25.01
N MET A 669 10.60 15.69 25.23
CA MET A 669 10.30 16.24 26.55
C MET A 669 8.90 15.82 26.97
N GLU A 670 8.78 14.99 27.99
CA GLU A 670 7.51 14.43 28.45
C GLU A 670 7.38 14.50 29.96
N GLU A 671 6.15 14.57 30.46
CA GLU A 671 5.85 14.37 31.88
C GLU A 671 5.68 12.87 32.16
N TYR A 672 6.77 12.23 32.57
CA TYR A 672 6.76 10.80 32.89
C TYR A 672 7.20 10.51 34.33
N LYS A 673 6.70 9.37 34.82
CA LYS A 673 7.24 8.70 36.00
C LYS A 673 8.12 7.55 35.53
N ARG A 674 9.33 7.41 36.08
CA ARG A 674 10.22 6.32 35.68
C ARG A 674 9.55 4.98 35.97
N PRO A 675 9.57 4.06 35.00
CA PRO A 675 9.04 2.73 35.23
C PRO A 675 9.83 2.03 36.32
N LYS A 676 9.12 1.36 37.23
CA LYS A 676 9.74 0.64 38.35
C LYS A 676 10.08 -0.80 38.00
N PHE A 677 9.38 -1.35 37.01
CA PHE A 677 9.54 -2.71 36.56
C PHE A 677 9.48 -2.81 35.04
N GLN A 678 9.93 -3.95 34.54
CA GLN A 678 9.91 -4.34 33.14
C GLN A 678 9.15 -5.65 33.01
N VAL A 679 8.58 -5.85 31.82
CA VAL A 679 7.95 -7.10 31.42
C VAL A 679 8.81 -7.67 30.30
N ALA A 680 9.06 -8.97 30.35
CA ALA A 680 9.73 -9.69 29.30
C ALA A 680 8.92 -10.94 28.94
N LEU A 681 8.66 -11.13 27.66
CA LEU A 681 8.12 -12.36 27.08
C LEU A 681 9.26 -13.22 26.56
N ASP A 682 9.36 -14.45 27.04
CA ASP A 682 10.36 -15.42 26.61
C ASP A 682 9.97 -16.07 25.29
N ALA A 683 10.96 -16.66 24.60
CA ALA A 683 10.71 -17.51 23.44
C ALA A 683 9.96 -18.76 23.89
N PRO A 684 9.05 -19.30 23.08
CA PRO A 684 8.48 -20.61 23.36
C PRO A 684 9.61 -21.66 23.42
N ALA A 685 9.61 -22.50 24.46
CA ALA A 685 10.66 -23.50 24.67
C ALA A 685 10.71 -24.57 23.56
N ILE A 686 9.59 -24.78 22.87
CA ILE A 686 9.46 -25.66 21.72
C ILE A 686 8.88 -24.81 20.59
N SER A 687 9.52 -24.82 19.42
CA SER A 687 8.97 -24.10 18.27
C SER A 687 7.56 -24.63 17.95
N PRO A 688 6.55 -23.75 17.90
CA PRO A 688 5.18 -24.19 17.76
C PRO A 688 4.90 -24.74 16.36
N LYS A 689 3.78 -25.43 16.24
CA LYS A 689 3.27 -25.99 14.99
C LYS A 689 1.86 -25.48 14.74
N LEU A 690 1.52 -25.27 13.47
CA LEU A 690 0.20 -24.80 13.11
C LEU A 690 -0.90 -25.76 13.60
N GLY A 691 -1.94 -25.19 14.19
CA GLY A 691 -3.08 -25.91 14.78
C GLY A 691 -2.82 -26.50 16.18
N GLU A 692 -1.63 -26.30 16.76
CA GLU A 692 -1.29 -26.78 18.11
C GLU A 692 -1.28 -25.62 19.13
N ALA A 693 -1.42 -25.98 20.41
CA ALA A 693 -1.35 -25.03 21.52
C ALA A 693 0.10 -24.55 21.73
N VAL A 694 0.25 -23.23 21.84
CA VAL A 694 1.51 -22.54 22.10
C VAL A 694 1.45 -21.96 23.51
N ALA A 695 2.48 -22.25 24.31
CA ALA A 695 2.67 -21.67 25.64
C ALA A 695 3.89 -20.75 25.64
N LEU A 696 3.67 -19.47 25.97
CA LEU A 696 4.75 -18.51 26.22
C LEU A 696 4.83 -18.21 27.71
N LYS A 697 6.05 -18.20 28.22
CA LYS A 697 6.34 -17.71 29.56
C LYS A 697 6.68 -16.23 29.47
N GLY A 698 6.21 -15.48 30.45
CA GLY A 698 6.62 -14.11 30.65
C GLY A 698 7.04 -13.90 32.10
N ARG A 699 7.75 -12.80 32.32
CA ARG A 699 8.23 -12.42 33.64
C ARG A 699 8.13 -10.93 33.84
N ALA A 700 7.72 -10.53 35.04
CA ALA A 700 7.72 -9.14 35.48
C ALA A 700 8.70 -8.98 36.65
N ASP A 701 9.76 -8.19 36.44
CA ASP A 701 10.76 -7.89 37.46
C ASP A 701 10.99 -6.37 37.54
N SER A 702 11.26 -5.88 38.73
CA SER A 702 11.80 -4.53 38.91
C SER A 702 13.14 -4.34 38.19
N TYR A 703 13.53 -3.12 37.84
CA TYR A 703 14.85 -2.84 37.25
C TYR A 703 16.04 -3.19 38.16
N ALA A 704 15.78 -3.47 39.45
CA ALA A 704 16.76 -3.99 40.40
C ALA A 704 16.80 -5.54 40.45
N GLY A 705 15.93 -6.23 39.72
CA GLY A 705 15.86 -7.70 39.61
C GLY A 705 14.94 -8.42 40.60
N ALA A 706 14.12 -7.71 41.39
CA ALA A 706 13.12 -8.34 42.26
C ALA A 706 11.79 -8.63 41.53
N PRO A 707 11.14 -9.79 41.76
CA PRO A 707 9.92 -10.19 41.06
C PRO A 707 8.68 -9.40 41.49
N ILE A 708 7.73 -9.24 40.57
CA ILE A 708 6.42 -8.61 40.81
C ILE A 708 5.36 -9.70 41.03
N ASP A 709 4.84 -9.82 42.26
CA ASP A 709 3.84 -10.84 42.65
C ASP A 709 2.40 -10.32 42.50
N GLY A 710 1.49 -11.18 42.04
CA GLY A 710 0.05 -10.96 42.02
C GLY A 710 -0.46 -9.87 41.07
N ALA A 711 0.39 -9.32 40.21
CA ALA A 711 0.04 -8.39 39.14
C ALA A 711 -0.88 -9.04 38.09
N GLU A 712 -1.87 -8.29 37.60
CA GLU A 712 -2.78 -8.71 36.53
C GLU A 712 -2.07 -8.61 35.18
N VAL A 713 -2.19 -9.64 34.35
CA VAL A 713 -1.60 -9.70 33.00
C VAL A 713 -2.73 -9.79 31.97
N ARG A 714 -2.93 -8.75 31.17
CA ARG A 714 -3.83 -8.81 30.01
C ARG A 714 -3.02 -9.13 28.78
N TRP A 715 -3.51 -10.03 27.94
CA TRP A 715 -2.76 -10.42 26.74
C TRP A 715 -3.67 -10.60 25.53
N ARG A 716 -3.08 -10.42 24.34
CA ARG A 716 -3.72 -10.69 23.06
C ARG A 716 -2.71 -11.17 22.03
N VAL A 717 -3.18 -11.87 21.02
CA VAL A 717 -2.36 -12.44 19.95
C VAL A 717 -2.94 -12.02 18.61
N THR A 718 -2.12 -11.37 17.79
CA THR A 718 -2.44 -11.07 16.39
C THR A 718 -1.69 -12.00 15.44
N ARG A 719 -2.25 -12.28 14.28
CA ARG A 719 -1.66 -13.09 13.21
C ARG A 719 -1.48 -12.25 11.96
N GLU A 720 -0.31 -12.33 11.35
CA GLU A 720 0.02 -11.72 10.06
C GLU A 720 0.61 -12.79 9.12
N ALA A 721 0.11 -12.88 7.88
CA ALA A 721 0.65 -13.81 6.89
C ALA A 721 1.91 -13.22 6.22
N ARG A 722 2.97 -14.02 6.16
CA ARG A 722 4.28 -13.69 5.60
C ARG A 722 4.66 -14.68 4.51
N TRP A 723 5.19 -14.14 3.42
CA TRP A 723 5.47 -14.88 2.20
C TRP A 723 6.97 -15.21 2.09
N PRO A 724 7.34 -16.43 1.68
CA PRO A 724 8.73 -16.76 1.39
C PRO A 724 9.37 -15.79 0.41
N GLY A 725 10.62 -15.38 0.67
CA GLY A 725 11.34 -14.43 -0.16
C GLY A 725 11.53 -14.89 -1.61
N TRP A 726 11.63 -16.21 -1.85
CA TRP A 726 11.80 -16.77 -3.19
C TRP A 726 10.58 -16.54 -4.11
N LEU A 727 9.36 -16.39 -3.56
CA LEU A 727 8.16 -16.05 -4.33
C LEU A 727 8.30 -14.71 -5.06
N ARG A 728 9.08 -13.77 -4.49
CA ARG A 728 9.34 -12.47 -5.12
C ARG A 728 10.27 -12.56 -6.33
N TRP A 729 11.04 -13.64 -6.48
CA TRP A 729 12.05 -13.81 -7.54
C TRP A 729 11.63 -14.78 -8.65
N CYS A 730 10.73 -15.73 -8.39
CA CYS A 730 10.36 -16.72 -9.39
C CYS A 730 9.34 -16.23 -10.44
N GLY A 731 8.71 -15.05 -10.27
CA GLY A 731 7.89 -14.40 -11.31
C GLY A 731 6.50 -15.01 -11.61
N TRP A 732 6.22 -16.25 -11.17
CA TRP A 732 4.96 -16.96 -11.45
C TRP A 732 3.87 -16.80 -10.38
N PHE A 733 4.17 -16.18 -9.24
CA PHE A 733 3.23 -15.99 -8.13
C PHE A 733 3.49 -14.64 -7.44
N PHE A 734 2.57 -13.69 -7.57
CA PHE A 734 2.58 -12.50 -6.73
C PHE A 734 1.86 -12.84 -5.42
N PRO A 735 2.52 -12.75 -4.26
CA PRO A 735 1.82 -12.94 -3.00
C PRO A 735 0.66 -11.93 -2.90
N PRO A 736 -0.52 -12.35 -2.40
CA PRO A 736 -1.57 -11.42 -2.01
C PRO A 736 -0.99 -10.26 -1.20
N THR A 737 -1.48 -9.04 -1.45
CA THR A 737 -1.13 -7.87 -0.63
C THR A 737 -1.23 -8.23 0.85
N GLU A 738 -0.21 -7.88 1.63
CA GLU A 738 -0.12 -8.13 3.07
C GLU A 738 -1.48 -7.82 3.71
N GLN A 739 -2.19 -8.88 4.13
CA GLN A 739 -3.40 -8.71 4.92
C GLN A 739 -2.93 -8.20 6.28
N GLY A 740 -3.48 -7.06 6.71
CA GLY A 740 -3.11 -6.47 8.00
C GLY A 740 -3.28 -7.45 9.16
N ALA A 741 -2.51 -7.25 10.23
CA ALA A 741 -2.53 -8.13 11.39
C ALA A 741 -3.96 -8.29 11.96
N LYS A 742 -4.38 -9.54 12.18
CA LYS A 742 -5.71 -9.90 12.67
C LYS A 742 -5.62 -10.52 14.06
N GLU A 743 -6.43 -10.06 15.00
CA GLU A 743 -6.48 -10.69 16.33
C GLU A 743 -7.10 -12.10 16.26
N ILE A 744 -6.48 -13.07 16.93
CA ILE A 744 -6.91 -14.48 16.95
C ILE A 744 -7.16 -15.04 18.36
N ALA A 745 -6.63 -14.40 19.41
CA ALA A 745 -6.82 -14.81 20.80
C ALA A 745 -6.57 -13.66 21.77
N ASN A 746 -7.25 -13.66 22.92
CA ASN A 746 -7.01 -12.76 24.03
C ASN A 746 -7.34 -13.43 25.38
N GLY A 747 -6.89 -12.82 26.49
CA GLY A 747 -7.18 -13.33 27.82
C GLY A 747 -6.55 -12.53 28.96
N VAL A 748 -6.73 -13.03 30.19
CA VAL A 748 -6.19 -12.45 31.42
C VAL A 748 -5.50 -13.54 32.25
N ALA A 749 -4.35 -13.23 32.82
CA ALA A 749 -3.57 -14.07 33.73
C ALA A 749 -3.10 -13.25 34.95
N LYS A 750 -2.40 -13.90 35.88
CA LYS A 750 -1.73 -13.24 37.01
C LYS A 750 -0.30 -13.71 37.14
N THR A 751 0.58 -12.82 37.59
CA THR A 751 1.95 -13.17 37.97
C THR A 751 1.97 -13.99 39.25
N ALA A 752 2.86 -14.99 39.29
CA ALA A 752 3.15 -15.79 40.47
C ALA A 752 4.16 -15.09 41.40
N ALA A 753 4.42 -15.67 42.57
CA ALA A 753 5.33 -15.10 43.59
C ALA A 753 6.78 -14.89 43.11
N ASP A 754 7.20 -15.60 42.06
CA ASP A 754 8.51 -15.45 41.43
C ASP A 754 8.51 -14.48 40.23
N GLY A 755 7.39 -13.79 39.98
CA GLY A 755 7.20 -12.83 38.90
C GLY A 755 6.81 -13.44 37.56
N SER A 756 6.69 -14.78 37.47
CA SER A 756 6.38 -15.47 36.22
C SER A 756 4.88 -15.52 35.91
N PHE A 757 4.54 -15.58 34.62
CA PHE A 757 3.20 -15.84 34.12
C PHE A 757 3.26 -16.66 32.82
N GLU A 758 2.13 -17.26 32.44
CA GLU A 758 2.02 -18.09 31.24
C GLU A 758 0.84 -17.64 30.37
N ILE A 759 1.06 -17.57 29.07
CA ILE A 759 0.06 -17.26 28.04
C ILE A 759 -0.08 -18.50 27.15
N GLN A 760 -1.32 -18.95 26.91
CA GLN A 760 -1.62 -20.09 26.04
C GLN A 760 -2.60 -19.69 24.92
N PHE A 761 -2.28 -20.03 23.68
CA PHE A 761 -3.14 -19.83 22.51
C PHE A 761 -2.91 -20.91 21.46
N THR A 762 -3.82 -21.07 20.50
CA THR A 762 -3.64 -22.01 19.37
C THR A 762 -3.11 -21.29 18.14
N ALA A 763 -2.00 -21.76 17.54
CA ALA A 763 -1.40 -21.14 16.36
C ALA A 763 -2.16 -21.52 15.06
N GLU A 764 -3.34 -20.95 14.83
CA GLU A 764 -4.16 -21.28 13.66
C GLU A 764 -3.68 -20.58 12.38
N PRO A 765 -3.50 -21.31 11.26
CA PRO A 765 -3.11 -20.71 9.99
C PRO A 765 -4.21 -19.83 9.40
N ASP A 766 -3.80 -18.92 8.51
CA ASP A 766 -4.74 -18.29 7.59
C ASP A 766 -5.01 -19.25 6.43
N LEU A 767 -6.23 -19.78 6.36
CA LEU A 767 -6.60 -20.71 5.31
C LEU A 767 -6.88 -19.99 3.97
N SER A 768 -6.95 -18.63 3.96
CA SER A 768 -7.24 -17.82 2.74
C SER A 768 -6.05 -17.83 1.81
N VAL A 769 -4.92 -18.20 2.39
CA VAL A 769 -3.68 -18.44 1.72
C VAL A 769 -3.55 -19.93 1.44
N GLU A 770 -3.43 -20.26 0.16
CA GLU A 770 -3.13 -21.63 -0.24
C GLU A 770 -1.80 -22.11 0.36
N GLU A 771 -1.83 -23.27 1.01
CA GLU A 771 -0.64 -23.92 1.60
C GLU A 771 0.50 -24.10 0.59
N LYS A 772 0.17 -24.25 -0.71
CA LYS A 772 1.15 -24.39 -1.80
C LYS A 772 2.08 -23.17 -1.95
N ALA A 773 1.67 -22.01 -1.44
CA ALA A 773 2.49 -20.80 -1.42
C ALA A 773 3.47 -20.79 -0.22
N GLU A 774 3.49 -21.85 0.59
CA GLU A 774 4.34 -22.02 1.77
C GLU A 774 4.34 -20.79 2.70
N PRO A 775 3.18 -20.20 3.05
CA PRO A 775 3.16 -19.05 3.94
C PRO A 775 3.69 -19.41 5.32
N SER A 776 4.29 -18.42 5.96
CA SER A 776 4.56 -18.40 7.39
C SER A 776 3.64 -17.38 8.05
N PHE A 777 3.28 -17.57 9.31
CA PHE A 777 2.36 -16.71 10.04
C PHE A 777 3.08 -16.15 11.25
N ALA A 778 3.22 -14.84 11.32
CA ALA A 778 3.76 -14.15 12.47
C ALA A 778 2.64 -13.94 13.50
N PHE A 779 2.70 -14.67 14.60
CA PHE A 779 1.82 -14.50 15.74
C PHE A 779 2.46 -13.50 16.70
N THR A 780 1.93 -12.30 16.83
CA THR A 780 2.45 -11.28 17.76
C THR A 780 1.63 -11.28 19.03
N ILE A 781 2.24 -11.74 20.11
CA ILE A 781 1.70 -11.78 21.46
C ILE A 781 2.02 -10.45 22.13
N TYR A 782 1.00 -9.75 22.62
CA TYR A 782 1.12 -8.57 23.46
C TYR A 782 0.75 -8.95 24.89
N ALA A 783 1.52 -8.50 25.87
CA ALA A 783 1.23 -8.69 27.29
C ALA A 783 1.37 -7.37 28.06
N ASP A 784 0.28 -6.94 28.69
CA ASP A 784 0.16 -5.75 29.53
C ASP A 784 0.03 -6.20 31.00
N VAL A 785 1.08 -5.99 31.79
CA VAL A 785 1.15 -6.35 33.21
C VAL A 785 0.90 -5.13 34.08
N THR A 786 -0.10 -5.18 34.95
CA THR A 786 -0.47 -4.10 35.88
C THR A 786 -0.20 -4.52 37.32
N ASP A 787 0.72 -3.81 37.99
CA ASP A 787 1.09 -4.09 39.37
C ASP A 787 0.00 -3.69 40.38
N THR A 788 0.17 -4.07 41.66
CA THR A 788 -0.77 -3.72 42.73
C THR A 788 -0.86 -2.22 43.03
N ALA A 789 0.10 -1.43 42.54
CA ALA A 789 0.10 0.03 42.65
C ALA A 789 -0.56 0.72 41.44
N GLY A 790 -1.07 -0.05 40.47
CA GLY A 790 -1.73 0.44 39.27
C GLY A 790 -0.77 0.87 38.14
N GLU A 791 0.52 0.54 38.22
CA GLU A 791 1.48 0.79 37.13
C GLU A 791 1.42 -0.34 36.11
N THR A 792 1.06 -0.03 34.85
CA THR A 792 1.03 -0.99 33.74
C THR A 792 2.29 -0.89 32.90
N ARG A 793 2.90 -2.03 32.56
CA ARG A 793 4.02 -2.19 31.62
C ARG A 793 3.68 -3.25 30.59
N SER A 794 4.22 -3.07 29.39
CA SER A 794 3.90 -3.92 28.25
C SER A 794 5.16 -4.52 27.65
N ASP A 795 5.03 -5.72 27.12
CA ASP A 795 5.99 -6.29 26.19
C ASP A 795 5.25 -6.98 25.04
N SER A 796 5.93 -7.17 23.91
CA SER A 796 5.39 -7.90 22.79
C SER A 796 6.43 -8.81 22.17
N ARG A 797 6.02 -10.02 21.80
CA ARG A 797 6.89 -10.98 21.12
C ARG A 797 6.18 -11.59 19.93
N SER A 798 6.89 -11.66 18.81
CA SER A 798 6.41 -12.36 17.62
C SER A 798 6.98 -13.77 17.58
N VAL A 799 6.14 -14.73 17.21
CA VAL A 799 6.49 -16.13 16.95
C VAL A 799 6.00 -16.49 15.56
N THR A 800 6.91 -16.90 14.70
CA THR A 800 6.62 -17.24 13.31
C THR A 800 6.38 -18.73 13.20
N VAL A 801 5.20 -19.11 12.73
CA VAL A 801 4.80 -20.52 12.56
C VAL A 801 4.35 -20.74 11.13
N GLY A 802 4.86 -21.80 10.50
CA GLY A 802 4.53 -22.15 9.13
C GLY A 802 4.22 -23.64 9.04
N TYR A 803 3.90 -24.08 7.83
CA TYR A 803 3.68 -25.50 7.55
C TYR A 803 4.95 -26.36 7.62
N THR A 804 6.11 -25.71 7.75
CA THR A 804 7.43 -26.30 7.98
C THR A 804 8.02 -25.71 9.26
N ALA A 805 8.74 -26.52 10.05
CA ALA A 805 9.42 -26.07 11.27
C ALA A 805 10.89 -25.67 11.05
N LEU A 806 11.34 -25.71 9.80
CA LEU A 806 12.70 -25.42 9.37
C LEU A 806 12.66 -24.50 8.16
N LYS A 807 13.44 -23.43 8.21
CA LYS A 807 13.80 -22.60 7.06
C LYS A 807 15.20 -22.98 6.60
N ALA A 808 15.35 -23.18 5.29
CA ALA A 808 16.66 -23.34 4.68
C ALA A 808 16.88 -22.19 3.68
N ASP A 809 18.08 -21.62 3.71
CA ASP A 809 18.54 -20.61 2.78
C ASP A 809 19.86 -21.07 2.15
N LEU A 810 19.99 -20.84 0.85
CA LEU A 810 21.23 -21.03 0.11
C LEU A 810 21.78 -19.66 -0.27
N SER A 811 23.09 -19.47 -0.13
CA SER A 811 23.77 -18.26 -0.62
C SER A 811 25.13 -18.58 -1.22
N ALA A 812 25.56 -17.73 -2.15
CA ALA A 812 26.92 -17.68 -2.68
C ALA A 812 27.29 -16.20 -2.86
N GLU A 813 28.58 -15.90 -2.99
CA GLU A 813 29.01 -14.53 -3.34
C GLU A 813 28.46 -14.16 -4.73
N GLU A 814 28.11 -12.90 -4.96
CA GLU A 814 27.54 -12.45 -6.24
C GLU A 814 28.53 -12.61 -7.40
N TRP A 815 29.82 -12.37 -7.13
CA TRP A 815 30.91 -12.54 -8.09
C TRP A 815 31.48 -13.96 -8.03
N GLN A 816 31.10 -14.80 -8.99
CA GLN A 816 31.68 -16.13 -9.17
C GLN A 816 32.40 -16.21 -10.50
N THR A 817 33.62 -16.76 -10.49
CA THR A 817 34.43 -16.92 -11.71
C THR A 817 34.95 -18.34 -11.87
N VAL A 818 35.30 -18.72 -13.08
CA VAL A 818 35.90 -20.04 -13.40
C VAL A 818 37.25 -20.28 -12.70
N ALA A 819 37.88 -19.24 -12.14
CA ALA A 819 39.15 -19.35 -11.45
C ALA A 819 39.05 -20.08 -10.10
N ASN A 820 37.93 -19.95 -9.39
CA ASN A 820 37.73 -20.50 -8.05
C ASN A 820 36.46 -21.38 -8.00
N PRO A 821 36.42 -22.44 -7.16
CA PRO A 821 35.19 -23.16 -6.87
C PRO A 821 34.14 -22.22 -6.26
N VAL A 822 32.87 -22.40 -6.64
CA VAL A 822 31.75 -21.69 -6.04
C VAL A 822 31.50 -22.26 -4.64
N THR A 823 31.58 -21.40 -3.63
CA THR A 823 31.24 -21.77 -2.25
C THR A 823 29.77 -21.51 -1.99
N ILE A 824 28.98 -22.58 -1.91
CA ILE A 824 27.56 -22.54 -1.54
C ILE A 824 27.48 -22.64 -0.01
N LYS A 825 26.98 -21.59 0.64
CA LYS A 825 26.69 -21.57 2.07
C LYS A 825 25.24 -22.00 2.28
N VAL A 826 25.05 -23.02 3.11
CA VAL A 826 23.74 -23.47 3.58
C VAL A 826 23.50 -22.90 4.96
N ASN A 827 22.35 -22.27 5.15
CA ASN A 827 21.89 -21.76 6.44
C ASN A 827 20.54 -22.39 6.78
N THR A 828 20.44 -23.06 7.93
CA THR A 828 19.21 -23.71 8.39
C THR A 828 18.82 -23.15 9.75
N ASN A 829 17.65 -22.52 9.82
CA ASN A 829 17.12 -21.88 11.02
C ASN A 829 15.70 -22.35 11.33
N SER A 830 15.24 -22.09 12.55
CA SER A 830 13.81 -22.01 12.84
C SER A 830 13.18 -20.86 12.04
N LEU A 831 11.85 -20.81 12.00
CA LEU A 831 11.14 -19.70 11.38
C LEU A 831 11.33 -18.36 12.13
N ASP A 832 11.74 -18.42 13.40
CA ASP A 832 12.07 -17.25 14.24
C ASP A 832 13.52 -16.76 14.06
N GLY A 833 14.32 -17.48 13.25
CA GLY A 833 15.70 -17.11 12.95
C GLY A 833 16.76 -17.75 13.84
N ASP A 834 16.38 -18.62 14.79
CA ASP A 834 17.33 -19.37 15.61
C ASP A 834 18.01 -20.48 14.81
N ALA A 835 19.31 -20.67 15.00
CA ALA A 835 20.06 -21.75 14.36
C ALA A 835 19.48 -23.14 14.63
N LEU A 836 19.32 -23.95 13.57
CA LEU A 836 18.80 -25.32 13.69
C LEU A 836 19.59 -26.29 12.81
N ALA A 837 20.26 -27.26 13.42
CA ALA A 837 21.00 -28.29 12.69
C ALA A 837 20.05 -29.19 11.87
N ALA A 838 20.37 -29.39 10.60
CA ALA A 838 19.59 -30.19 9.67
C ALA A 838 20.51 -30.89 8.65
N SER A 839 19.98 -31.95 8.04
CA SER A 839 20.67 -32.70 6.99
C SER A 839 19.79 -32.83 5.76
N GLY A 840 20.38 -32.74 4.58
CA GLY A 840 19.67 -32.85 3.32
C GLY A 840 20.61 -33.04 2.15
N THR A 841 20.12 -32.73 0.95
CA THR A 841 20.90 -32.77 -0.28
C THR A 841 20.89 -31.40 -0.95
N VAL A 842 22.02 -30.97 -1.50
CA VAL A 842 22.08 -29.86 -2.46
C VAL A 842 22.45 -30.43 -3.83
N THR A 843 21.61 -30.17 -4.83
CA THR A 843 21.82 -30.56 -6.22
C THR A 843 22.02 -29.31 -7.06
N VAL A 844 23.17 -29.19 -7.75
CA VAL A 844 23.48 -28.07 -8.64
C VAL A 844 23.15 -28.48 -10.07
N HIS A 845 22.19 -27.79 -10.67
CA HIS A 845 21.77 -27.97 -12.06
C HIS A 845 22.35 -26.89 -12.95
N ARG A 846 22.80 -27.24 -14.15
CA ARG A 846 23.00 -26.25 -15.22
C ARG A 846 21.64 -25.85 -15.77
N LEU A 847 21.39 -24.56 -15.99
CA LEU A 847 20.12 -24.11 -16.60
C LEU A 847 20.13 -24.31 -18.12
N GLN A 848 18.96 -24.65 -18.66
CA GLN A 848 18.76 -24.77 -20.11
C GLN A 848 18.53 -23.38 -20.71
N ALA A 849 19.61 -22.76 -21.19
CA ALA A 849 19.54 -21.47 -21.85
C ALA A 849 18.76 -21.57 -23.18
N PRO A 850 18.04 -20.50 -23.59
CA PRO A 850 17.40 -20.45 -24.90
C PRO A 850 18.46 -20.49 -26.02
N GLU A 851 18.08 -20.95 -27.21
CA GLU A 851 18.99 -21.02 -28.37
C GLU A 851 19.58 -19.65 -28.75
N LYS A 852 18.76 -18.60 -28.59
CA LYS A 852 19.12 -17.20 -28.81
C LYS A 852 18.69 -16.36 -27.62
N THR A 853 19.48 -15.32 -27.34
CA THR A 853 19.13 -14.30 -26.36
C THR A 853 17.81 -13.64 -26.75
N GLN A 854 16.90 -13.56 -25.78
CA GLN A 854 15.56 -12.99 -25.98
C GLN A 854 15.53 -11.56 -25.47
N ARG A 855 15.05 -10.62 -26.28
CA ARG A 855 14.83 -9.25 -25.82
C ARG A 855 13.74 -9.22 -24.74
N PRO A 856 13.90 -8.41 -23.68
CA PRO A 856 12.89 -8.30 -22.64
C PRO A 856 11.59 -7.68 -23.18
N ARG A 857 10.46 -8.08 -22.60
CA ARG A 857 9.15 -7.47 -22.89
C ARG A 857 9.08 -6.06 -22.30
N LEU A 858 8.43 -5.12 -22.99
CA LEU A 858 8.15 -3.79 -22.43
C LEU A 858 6.92 -3.89 -21.54
N ASN A 859 7.07 -3.65 -20.24
CA ASN A 859 5.92 -3.51 -19.35
C ASN A 859 5.38 -2.09 -19.47
N GLY A 860 4.11 -1.93 -19.88
CA GLY A 860 3.48 -0.61 -19.99
C GLY A 860 3.47 0.15 -18.66
N ARG A 861 3.58 1.50 -18.70
CA ARG A 861 3.57 2.37 -17.50
C ARG A 861 2.30 2.30 -16.64
N SER A 862 1.27 1.58 -17.09
CA SER A 862 0.04 1.35 -16.35
C SER A 862 -0.45 -0.07 -16.60
N TRP A 863 0.24 -1.08 -16.06
CA TRP A 863 -0.34 -2.41 -15.97
C TRP A 863 0.16 -3.14 -14.73
N GLN A 864 -0.75 -3.32 -13.77
CA GLN A 864 -0.63 -4.40 -12.80
C GLN A 864 -0.72 -5.70 -13.59
N PRO A 865 0.20 -6.68 -13.43
CA PRO A 865 0.06 -7.98 -14.08
C PRO A 865 -1.17 -8.68 -13.52
N ARG A 866 -2.32 -8.49 -14.17
CA ARG A 866 -3.55 -9.20 -13.86
C ARG A 866 -4.31 -9.54 -15.14
N ALA A 867 -3.76 -10.52 -15.82
CA ALA A 867 -4.54 -11.60 -16.39
C ALA A 867 -3.76 -12.88 -16.11
N MET A 868 -4.32 -13.77 -15.28
CA MET A 868 -3.90 -15.18 -15.22
C MET A 868 -4.32 -15.88 -16.52
N GLY A 869 -3.80 -15.41 -17.66
CA GLY A 869 -4.11 -15.90 -18.99
C GLY A 869 -2.81 -16.00 -19.79
N ALA A 870 -2.35 -17.24 -19.97
CA ALA A 870 -1.11 -17.67 -20.64
C ALA A 870 0.22 -17.27 -19.95
N ASN A 871 0.61 -18.10 -18.99
CA ASN A 871 1.91 -18.14 -18.32
C ASN A 871 3.02 -18.63 -19.28
N GLU A 872 3.39 -17.82 -20.28
CA GLU A 872 4.62 -18.08 -21.02
C GLU A 872 5.85 -17.56 -20.24
N PRO A 873 6.91 -18.37 -20.09
CA PRO A 873 8.12 -17.94 -19.39
C PRO A 873 8.78 -16.78 -20.12
N ASP A 874 9.16 -15.73 -19.38
CA ASP A 874 10.05 -14.69 -19.89
C ASP A 874 11.49 -15.24 -19.95
N LEU A 875 11.85 -15.76 -21.13
CA LEU A 875 13.17 -16.33 -21.38
C LEU A 875 14.30 -15.30 -21.42
N SER A 876 14.02 -13.99 -21.30
CA SER A 876 15.06 -12.98 -21.07
C SER A 876 15.59 -12.99 -19.63
N ASP A 877 14.84 -13.61 -18.69
CA ASP A 877 15.20 -13.80 -17.29
C ASP A 877 15.66 -15.26 -17.04
N PRO A 878 16.92 -15.50 -16.64
CA PRO A 878 17.43 -16.84 -16.37
C PRO A 878 16.75 -17.54 -15.20
N ASN A 879 16.05 -16.81 -14.31
CA ASN A 879 15.26 -17.44 -13.25
C ASN A 879 14.07 -18.25 -13.77
N GLN A 880 13.61 -17.96 -15.00
CA GLN A 880 12.51 -18.69 -15.63
C GLN A 880 12.99 -19.83 -16.56
N TRP A 881 14.30 -20.04 -16.68
CA TRP A 881 14.84 -21.12 -17.50
C TRP A 881 14.63 -22.49 -16.82
N PRO A 882 14.29 -23.55 -17.59
CA PRO A 882 14.18 -24.90 -17.07
C PRO A 882 15.50 -25.43 -16.48
N LEU A 883 15.39 -26.33 -15.50
CA LEU A 883 16.52 -27.09 -14.99
C LEU A 883 17.06 -28.03 -16.08
N GLY A 884 18.38 -28.05 -16.27
CA GLY A 884 19.08 -28.99 -17.13
C GLY A 884 19.85 -30.03 -16.34
N ASP A 885 21.00 -30.43 -16.88
CA ASP A 885 21.84 -31.50 -16.35
C ASP A 885 22.29 -31.23 -14.90
N VAL A 886 22.32 -32.28 -14.09
CA VAL A 886 22.92 -32.27 -12.75
C VAL A 886 24.43 -32.23 -12.89
N VAL A 887 25.06 -31.18 -12.35
CA VAL A 887 26.51 -30.99 -12.33
C VAL A 887 27.13 -31.64 -11.10
N GLN A 888 26.52 -31.43 -9.93
CA GLN A 888 26.99 -31.97 -8.66
C GLN A 888 25.80 -32.22 -7.73
N ARG A 889 25.88 -33.27 -6.91
CA ARG A 889 24.88 -33.61 -5.89
C ARG A 889 25.60 -34.04 -4.62
N ASP A 890 25.49 -33.23 -3.57
CA ASP A 890 26.15 -33.48 -2.29
C ASP A 890 25.14 -33.57 -1.16
N GLN A 891 25.48 -34.39 -0.16
CA GLN A 891 24.80 -34.35 1.13
C GLN A 891 25.41 -33.27 2.01
N PHE A 892 24.58 -32.58 2.78
CA PHE A 892 25.04 -31.62 3.78
C PHE A 892 24.51 -31.98 5.16
N GLN A 893 25.25 -31.55 6.19
CA GLN A 893 24.81 -31.51 7.57
C GLN A 893 25.27 -30.19 8.16
N THR A 894 24.35 -29.39 8.67
CA THR A 894 24.68 -28.11 9.32
C THR A 894 25.10 -28.31 10.76
N ASP A 895 25.96 -27.42 11.25
CA ASP A 895 26.43 -27.40 12.64
C ASP A 895 25.38 -26.86 13.62
N GLU A 896 25.74 -26.73 14.91
CA GLU A 896 24.87 -26.17 15.95
C GLU A 896 24.49 -24.70 15.70
N LYS A 897 25.20 -24.00 14.80
CA LYS A 897 24.89 -22.65 14.34
C LYS A 897 24.05 -22.63 13.06
N GLY A 898 23.60 -23.80 12.59
CA GLY A 898 22.79 -23.93 11.37
C GLY A 898 23.59 -23.73 10.09
N LEU A 899 24.92 -23.85 10.12
CA LEU A 899 25.77 -23.53 8.98
C LEU A 899 26.42 -24.79 8.35
N ALA A 900 26.44 -24.85 7.03
CA ALA A 900 27.29 -25.76 6.25
C ALA A 900 27.83 -25.06 5.00
N LYS A 901 28.90 -25.63 4.42
CA LYS A 901 29.52 -25.14 3.20
C LYS A 901 29.77 -26.28 2.23
N LEU A 902 29.51 -26.03 0.96
CA LEU A 902 29.77 -26.94 -0.14
C LEU A 902 30.56 -26.20 -1.21
N GLU A 903 31.52 -26.86 -1.83
CA GLU A 903 32.31 -26.31 -2.94
C GLU A 903 32.03 -27.07 -4.22
N VAL A 904 31.71 -26.33 -5.28
CA VAL A 904 31.45 -26.90 -6.61
C VAL A 904 32.27 -26.14 -7.64
N LYS A 905 33.04 -26.88 -8.46
CA LYS A 905 33.78 -26.28 -9.58
C LYS A 905 32.87 -26.20 -10.80
N LEU A 906 32.56 -24.99 -11.24
CA LEU A 906 31.64 -24.72 -12.33
C LEU A 906 32.34 -24.03 -13.50
N ALA A 907 31.95 -24.36 -14.73
CA ALA A 907 32.33 -23.59 -15.92
C ALA A 907 31.48 -22.33 -16.03
N ALA A 908 31.88 -21.37 -16.88
CA ALA A 908 31.08 -20.16 -17.10
C ALA A 908 29.67 -20.52 -17.62
N GLY A 909 28.64 -19.92 -17.04
CA GLY A 909 27.26 -20.28 -17.31
C GLY A 909 26.29 -19.94 -16.17
N GLU A 910 25.04 -20.40 -16.34
CA GLU A 910 23.96 -20.24 -15.39
C GLU A 910 23.58 -21.57 -14.76
N TYR A 911 23.40 -21.54 -13.45
CA TYR A 911 23.12 -22.72 -12.64
C TYR A 911 22.04 -22.41 -11.60
N ARG A 912 21.44 -23.46 -11.08
CA ARG A 912 20.55 -23.40 -9.92
C ARG A 912 20.92 -24.49 -8.94
N ALA A 913 21.29 -24.09 -7.74
CA ALA A 913 21.39 -25.02 -6.62
C ALA A 913 19.99 -25.21 -6.02
N VAL A 914 19.59 -26.46 -5.88
CA VAL A 914 18.32 -26.90 -5.29
C VAL A 914 18.66 -27.67 -4.02
N LEU A 915 18.28 -27.14 -2.88
CA LEU A 915 18.36 -27.82 -1.60
C LEU A 915 17.05 -28.56 -1.35
N GLU A 916 17.16 -29.82 -0.96
CA GLU A 916 16.05 -30.64 -0.47
C GLU A 916 16.39 -31.15 0.93
N SER A 917 15.53 -30.86 1.89
CA SER A 917 15.64 -31.31 3.27
C SER A 917 14.28 -31.72 3.81
N LYS A 918 14.25 -32.25 5.03
CA LYS A 918 13.01 -32.47 5.78
C LYS A 918 13.10 -31.78 7.14
N ASP A 919 12.00 -31.18 7.56
CA ASP A 919 11.90 -30.68 8.93
C ASP A 919 11.71 -31.84 9.93
N ARG A 920 11.69 -31.51 11.22
CA ARG A 920 11.46 -32.49 12.30
C ARG A 920 10.11 -33.22 12.20
N ASN A 921 9.16 -32.68 11.45
CA ASN A 921 7.82 -33.23 11.24
C ASN A 921 7.73 -34.07 9.95
N GLY A 922 8.84 -34.25 9.22
CA GLY A 922 8.90 -35.00 7.98
C GLY A 922 8.39 -34.24 6.75
N ARG A 923 8.09 -32.94 6.86
CA ARG A 923 7.66 -32.08 5.75
C ARG A 923 8.87 -31.67 4.92
N ALA A 924 8.70 -31.63 3.61
CA ALA A 924 9.76 -31.22 2.69
C ALA A 924 10.09 -29.74 2.87
N VAL A 925 11.39 -29.41 2.84
CA VAL A 925 11.91 -28.04 2.87
C VAL A 925 12.80 -27.86 1.65
N THR A 926 12.52 -26.83 0.86
CA THR A 926 13.25 -26.54 -0.38
C THR A 926 13.88 -25.16 -0.32
N ALA A 927 15.10 -25.01 -0.84
CA ALA A 927 15.69 -23.70 -1.08
C ALA A 927 16.34 -23.66 -2.47
N LEU A 928 16.23 -22.52 -3.14
CA LEU A 928 16.75 -22.30 -4.48
C LEU A 928 17.78 -21.17 -4.47
N LEU A 929 18.92 -21.37 -5.14
CA LEU A 929 19.93 -20.34 -5.35
C LEU A 929 20.32 -20.28 -6.83
N PRO A 930 20.00 -19.20 -7.55
CA PRO A 930 20.60 -18.94 -8.86
C PRO A 930 22.09 -18.64 -8.70
N ILE A 931 22.92 -19.22 -9.57
CA ILE A 931 24.37 -19.04 -9.55
C ILE A 931 24.82 -18.74 -10.99
N ARG A 932 25.39 -17.55 -11.20
CA ARG A 932 26.05 -17.19 -12.46
C ARG A 932 27.55 -17.27 -12.28
N VAL A 933 28.24 -18.00 -13.15
CA VAL A 933 29.70 -18.09 -13.15
C VAL A 933 30.24 -17.42 -14.41
N LEU A 934 31.23 -16.56 -14.23
CA LEU A 934 31.82 -15.72 -15.26
C LEU A 934 33.23 -16.18 -15.62
N ASP A 935 33.68 -15.85 -16.83
CA ASP A 935 35.09 -15.96 -17.22
C ASP A 935 35.61 -14.56 -17.60
N PRO A 936 36.19 -13.79 -16.66
CA PRO A 936 36.57 -12.41 -16.90
C PRO A 936 37.61 -12.18 -18.00
N GLU A 937 38.38 -13.22 -18.36
CA GLU A 937 39.41 -13.16 -19.40
C GLU A 937 38.84 -13.40 -20.81
N SER A 938 37.59 -13.85 -20.91
CA SER A 938 36.92 -14.08 -22.19
C SER A 938 36.57 -12.78 -22.92
N ALA A 939 36.63 -12.81 -24.25
CA ALA A 939 36.08 -11.75 -25.11
C ALA A 939 34.58 -11.92 -25.40
N THR A 940 34.04 -13.11 -25.14
CA THR A 940 32.64 -13.48 -25.38
C THR A 940 31.93 -13.79 -24.08
N PHE A 941 30.72 -13.25 -23.92
CA PHE A 941 29.87 -13.54 -22.78
C PHE A 941 29.01 -14.78 -23.08
N PRO A 942 29.18 -15.89 -22.33
CA PRO A 942 28.60 -17.19 -22.71
C PRO A 942 27.13 -17.36 -22.30
N VAL A 943 26.57 -16.42 -21.54
CA VAL A 943 25.21 -16.52 -20.99
C VAL A 943 24.21 -15.77 -21.87
N ARG A 944 23.11 -16.43 -22.27
CA ARG A 944 22.07 -15.90 -23.18
C ARG A 944 21.10 -14.89 -22.54
N VAL A 945 21.64 -13.93 -21.79
CA VAL A 945 20.87 -12.81 -21.22
C VAL A 945 21.17 -11.50 -21.94
N PRO A 946 20.21 -10.57 -22.09
CA PRO A 946 20.39 -9.35 -22.88
C PRO A 946 21.52 -8.44 -22.39
N HIS A 947 21.64 -8.29 -21.07
CA HIS A 947 22.56 -7.34 -20.45
C HIS A 947 23.01 -7.87 -19.08
N HIS A 948 24.28 -7.69 -18.76
CA HIS A 948 24.84 -7.99 -17.45
C HIS A 948 25.89 -6.95 -17.04
N LEU A 949 25.84 -6.56 -15.77
CA LEU A 949 26.89 -5.82 -15.08
C LEU A 949 27.07 -6.40 -13.68
N SER A 950 28.29 -6.78 -13.34
CA SER A 950 28.70 -7.22 -12.00
C SER A 950 30.12 -6.76 -11.72
N ALA A 951 30.57 -6.85 -10.46
CA ALA A 951 31.93 -6.56 -10.07
C ALA A 951 32.34 -7.46 -8.91
N GLU A 952 33.65 -7.65 -8.72
CA GLU A 952 34.19 -8.40 -7.58
C GLU A 952 33.80 -7.77 -6.24
N ASN A 953 33.86 -6.44 -6.15
CA ASN A 953 33.43 -5.69 -4.99
C ASN A 953 32.98 -4.28 -5.41
N TRP A 954 31.91 -3.79 -4.79
CA TRP A 954 31.40 -2.43 -4.98
C TRP A 954 31.87 -1.47 -3.87
N THR A 955 32.56 -1.98 -2.85
CA THR A 955 33.19 -1.19 -1.77
C THR A 955 34.69 -1.39 -1.80
N LEU A 956 35.45 -0.33 -2.01
CA LEU A 956 36.89 -0.38 -2.26
C LEU A 956 37.63 0.63 -1.38
N GLU A 957 38.78 0.23 -0.83
CA GLU A 957 39.70 1.15 -0.16
C GLU A 957 40.72 1.74 -1.17
N PRO A 958 41.27 2.94 -0.91
CA PRO A 958 42.34 3.48 -1.73
C PRO A 958 43.53 2.52 -1.89
N GLY A 959 44.03 2.42 -3.12
CA GLY A 959 45.05 1.45 -3.53
C GLY A 959 44.47 0.19 -4.18
N GLN A 960 43.16 -0.03 -4.08
CA GLN A 960 42.46 -1.08 -4.82
C GLN A 960 42.00 -0.58 -6.20
N SER A 961 41.39 -1.46 -6.99
CA SER A 961 40.81 -1.12 -8.29
C SER A 961 39.49 -1.82 -8.47
N LEU A 962 38.49 -1.09 -8.98
CA LEU A 962 37.24 -1.70 -9.40
C LEU A 962 37.53 -2.60 -10.60
N GLN A 963 37.09 -3.85 -10.52
CA GLN A 963 37.00 -4.77 -11.63
C GLN A 963 35.53 -5.11 -11.86
N ALA A 964 34.89 -4.34 -12.74
CA ALA A 964 33.51 -4.57 -13.15
C ALA A 964 33.48 -5.27 -14.52
N LEU A 965 32.52 -6.15 -14.78
CA LEU A 965 32.38 -6.84 -16.05
C LEU A 965 31.03 -6.51 -16.66
N TRP A 966 31.07 -5.93 -17.85
CA TRP A 966 29.92 -5.85 -18.72
C TRP A 966 29.87 -7.05 -19.66
N GLY A 967 28.68 -7.60 -19.86
CA GLY A 967 28.45 -8.72 -20.78
C GLY A 967 27.07 -8.68 -21.43
N THR A 968 26.97 -9.28 -22.61
CA THR A 968 25.70 -9.44 -23.34
C THR A 968 25.66 -10.78 -24.06
N GLY A 969 24.55 -11.50 -23.94
CA GLY A 969 24.38 -12.84 -24.51
C GLY A 969 24.12 -12.85 -26.01
N TYR A 970 23.91 -11.68 -26.62
CA TYR A 970 23.83 -11.53 -28.06
C TYR A 970 25.18 -11.88 -28.71
N ASP A 971 25.17 -12.37 -29.94
CA ASP A 971 26.41 -12.71 -30.65
C ASP A 971 27.26 -11.48 -31.00
N GLN A 972 26.63 -10.29 -30.98
CA GLN A 972 27.27 -8.97 -31.14
C GLN A 972 26.52 -7.93 -30.31
N GLY A 973 27.25 -6.94 -29.78
CA GLY A 973 26.67 -5.79 -29.10
C GLY A 973 27.77 -4.92 -28.50
N ARG A 974 27.43 -3.69 -28.15
CA ARG A 974 28.33 -2.76 -27.46
C ARG A 974 27.58 -2.04 -26.34
N ALA A 975 28.33 -1.59 -25.36
CA ALA A 975 27.83 -0.72 -24.31
C ALA A 975 28.65 0.57 -24.24
N PHE A 976 27.97 1.65 -23.91
CA PHE A 976 28.56 2.92 -23.57
C PHE A 976 28.79 2.95 -22.05
N VAL A 977 30.04 3.17 -21.65
CA VAL A 977 30.48 3.13 -20.25
C VAL A 977 30.92 4.53 -19.84
N GLU A 978 30.45 4.98 -18.68
CA GLU A 978 30.84 6.24 -18.08
C GLU A 978 31.18 6.08 -16.60
N VAL A 979 32.19 6.82 -16.16
CA VAL A 979 32.55 6.96 -14.75
C VAL A 979 32.28 8.39 -14.36
N GLU A 980 31.37 8.56 -13.40
CA GLU A 980 30.99 9.84 -12.83
C GLU A 980 31.53 9.96 -11.41
N HIS A 981 32.24 11.04 -11.13
CA HIS A 981 32.72 11.36 -9.79
C HIS A 981 32.30 12.78 -9.47
N ARG A 982 31.52 12.96 -8.39
CA ARG A 982 31.03 14.28 -7.91
C ARG A 982 30.31 15.09 -9.01
N GLY A 983 29.31 14.49 -9.64
CA GLY A 983 28.52 15.13 -10.68
C GLY A 983 29.25 15.35 -12.02
N LYS A 984 30.50 14.89 -12.16
CA LYS A 984 31.34 15.10 -13.35
C LYS A 984 31.73 13.77 -13.98
N ILE A 985 31.55 13.67 -15.28
CA ILE A 985 32.02 12.52 -16.05
C ILE A 985 33.53 12.61 -16.23
N VAL A 986 34.27 11.72 -15.58
CA VAL A 986 35.74 11.66 -15.63
C VAL A 986 36.25 10.73 -16.73
N LYS A 987 35.42 9.78 -17.18
CA LYS A 987 35.74 8.85 -18.27
C LYS A 987 34.46 8.46 -19.02
N ARG A 988 34.54 8.39 -20.35
CA ARG A 988 33.47 7.87 -21.22
C ARG A 988 34.04 7.15 -22.44
N PHE A 989 33.48 6.00 -22.79
CA PHE A 989 33.89 5.23 -23.97
C PHE A 989 32.84 4.17 -24.34
N TRP A 990 32.86 3.74 -25.60
CA TRP A 990 32.17 2.53 -26.02
C TRP A 990 33.09 1.31 -25.85
N THR A 991 32.53 0.17 -25.47
CA THR A 991 33.25 -1.12 -25.47
C THR A 991 33.76 -1.48 -26.87
N GLU A 992 34.78 -2.34 -26.93
CA GLU A 992 35.44 -2.67 -28.21
C GLU A 992 34.48 -3.41 -29.16
N PRO A 993 34.45 -3.03 -30.46
CA PRO A 993 33.64 -3.74 -31.44
C PRO A 993 33.98 -5.25 -31.51
N GLY A 994 32.96 -6.09 -31.70
CA GLY A 994 33.14 -7.54 -31.84
C GLY A 994 33.34 -8.30 -30.53
N ARG A 995 33.42 -7.61 -29.38
CA ARG A 995 33.37 -8.23 -28.05
C ARG A 995 31.97 -8.17 -27.48
N THR A 996 31.54 -9.26 -26.87
CA THR A 996 30.26 -9.31 -26.12
C THR A 996 30.49 -9.32 -24.62
N GLN A 997 31.75 -9.24 -24.20
CA GLN A 997 32.19 -9.09 -22.82
C GLN A 997 33.39 -8.14 -22.72
N GLN A 998 33.40 -7.28 -21.71
CA GLN A 998 34.55 -6.44 -21.39
C GLN A 998 34.65 -6.09 -19.92
N THR A 999 35.85 -6.27 -19.34
CA THR A 999 36.18 -5.81 -17.98
C THR A 999 36.50 -4.32 -18.00
N ILE A 1000 35.86 -3.59 -17.11
CA ILE A 1000 36.00 -2.17 -16.85
C ILE A 1000 36.84 -2.02 -15.58
N VAL A 1001 38.04 -1.45 -15.75
CA VAL A 1001 38.97 -1.21 -14.65
C VAL A 1001 39.02 0.28 -14.30
N VAL A 1002 38.79 0.58 -13.03
CA VAL A 1002 38.90 1.94 -12.48
C VAL A 1002 39.79 1.90 -11.22
N PRO A 1003 41.00 2.50 -11.25
CA PRO A 1003 41.85 2.57 -10.06
C PRO A 1003 41.23 3.49 -9.00
N VAL A 1004 41.32 3.09 -7.72
CA VAL A 1004 40.81 3.87 -6.59
C VAL A 1004 41.99 4.47 -5.82
N THR A 1005 42.00 5.79 -5.69
CA THR A 1005 42.98 6.54 -4.91
C THR A 1005 42.27 7.31 -3.78
N GLU A 1006 43.03 8.08 -3.00
CA GLU A 1006 42.43 8.96 -1.99
C GLU A 1006 41.54 10.05 -2.61
N ALA A 1007 41.68 10.36 -3.90
CA ALA A 1007 40.83 11.32 -4.60
C ALA A 1007 39.38 10.84 -4.76
N GLU A 1008 39.18 9.53 -4.88
CA GLU A 1008 37.86 8.89 -5.06
C GLU A 1008 37.12 8.62 -3.73
N ARG A 1009 37.67 9.08 -2.59
CA ARG A 1009 36.99 9.01 -1.29
C ARG A 1009 35.60 9.63 -1.36
N GLY A 1010 34.64 8.96 -0.71
CA GLY A 1010 33.21 9.26 -0.84
C GLY A 1010 32.52 8.52 -2.00
N GLY A 1011 33.28 7.84 -2.85
CA GLY A 1011 32.76 6.98 -3.91
C GLY A 1011 32.54 7.67 -5.26
N PHE A 1012 32.24 6.86 -6.27
CA PHE A 1012 31.95 7.29 -7.64
C PHE A 1012 30.85 6.41 -8.25
N THR A 1013 30.32 6.78 -9.40
CA THR A 1013 29.22 6.07 -10.06
C THR A 1013 29.68 5.53 -11.41
N LEU A 1014 29.37 4.26 -11.68
CA LEU A 1014 29.53 3.61 -12.98
C LEU A 1014 28.18 3.58 -13.69
N LEU A 1015 28.12 4.15 -14.90
CA LEU A 1015 26.94 4.12 -15.76
C LEU A 1015 27.25 3.26 -16.99
N VAL A 1016 26.36 2.31 -17.31
CA VAL A 1016 26.49 1.43 -18.47
C VAL A 1016 25.19 1.45 -19.25
N THR A 1017 25.24 1.89 -20.51
CA THR A 1017 24.12 2.00 -21.43
C THR A 1017 24.32 1.06 -22.62
N GLN A 1018 23.36 0.18 -22.88
CA GLN A 1018 23.35 -0.68 -24.06
C GLN A 1018 22.00 -0.55 -24.77
N VAL A 1019 22.02 -0.49 -26.09
CA VAL A 1019 20.81 -0.64 -26.91
C VAL A 1019 20.95 -1.88 -27.78
N ARG A 1020 19.91 -2.70 -27.83
CA ARG A 1020 19.82 -3.86 -28.71
C ARG A 1020 18.37 -4.19 -28.98
N GLU A 1021 18.02 -4.53 -30.23
CA GLU A 1021 16.66 -4.96 -30.61
C GLU A 1021 15.54 -4.03 -30.07
N ASN A 1022 15.78 -2.71 -30.14
CA ASN A 1022 14.90 -1.66 -29.67
C ASN A 1022 14.64 -1.66 -28.14
N ARG A 1023 15.60 -2.16 -27.37
CA ARG A 1023 15.58 -2.13 -25.89
C ARG A 1023 16.80 -1.36 -25.39
N ALA A 1024 16.55 -0.43 -24.48
CA ALA A 1024 17.59 0.28 -23.76
C ALA A 1024 17.80 -0.39 -22.39
N HIS A 1025 19.01 -0.86 -22.15
CA HIS A 1025 19.48 -1.38 -20.86
C HIS A 1025 20.35 -0.31 -20.22
N LEU A 1026 19.83 0.31 -19.16
CA LEU A 1026 20.47 1.42 -18.46
C LEU A 1026 20.79 0.97 -17.04
N THR A 1027 22.08 0.82 -16.72
CA THR A 1027 22.53 0.38 -15.39
C THR A 1027 23.36 1.47 -14.74
N THR A 1028 23.00 1.85 -13.52
CA THR A 1028 23.75 2.78 -12.68
C THR A 1028 24.17 2.06 -11.40
N ARG A 1029 25.47 2.05 -11.09
CA ARG A 1029 26.01 1.43 -9.88
C ARG A 1029 26.94 2.39 -9.15
N SER A 1030 26.63 2.67 -7.89
CA SER A 1030 27.50 3.42 -7.00
C SER A 1030 28.59 2.51 -6.44
N VAL A 1031 29.83 2.99 -6.46
CA VAL A 1031 31.00 2.36 -5.88
C VAL A 1031 31.34 3.13 -4.61
N SER A 1032 31.31 2.46 -3.46
CA SER A 1032 31.62 3.05 -2.16
C SER A 1032 33.12 3.05 -1.93
N VAL A 1033 33.68 4.20 -1.55
CA VAL A 1033 35.07 4.31 -1.08
C VAL A 1033 35.01 4.89 0.34
N PRO A 1034 34.88 4.02 1.37
CA PRO A 1034 34.63 4.43 2.76
C PRO A 1034 35.90 5.04 3.38
N TRP A 1035 35.93 5.29 4.69
CA TRP A 1035 37.12 5.67 5.46
C TRP A 1035 37.48 4.62 6.53
N SER A 1036 37.05 3.36 6.34
CA SER A 1036 37.13 2.33 7.38
C SER A 1036 38.54 2.01 7.83
N ASN A 1037 39.54 2.26 6.96
CA ASN A 1037 40.95 2.20 7.32
C ASN A 1037 41.42 3.26 8.33
N LYS A 1038 40.53 4.16 8.80
CA LYS A 1038 40.79 5.19 9.81
C LYS A 1038 40.00 4.99 11.12
N ASP A 1039 39.27 3.89 11.26
CA ASP A 1039 38.46 3.62 12.46
C ASP A 1039 39.33 3.19 13.66
N TYR A 1040 38.94 3.62 14.86
CA TYR A 1040 39.48 3.11 16.13
C TYR A 1040 38.74 1.84 16.58
N SER A 1041 39.47 0.85 17.08
CA SER A 1041 38.88 -0.32 17.75
C SER A 1041 38.83 -0.10 19.26
N LEU A 1042 37.67 -0.34 19.88
CA LEU A 1042 37.43 -0.12 21.31
C LEU A 1042 37.15 -1.44 22.03
N ARG A 1043 37.85 -1.71 23.13
CA ARG A 1043 37.63 -2.92 23.95
C ARG A 1043 37.70 -2.61 25.44
N TRP A 1044 36.71 -3.04 26.21
CA TRP A 1044 36.76 -2.97 27.67
C TRP A 1044 37.76 -3.99 28.22
N GLU A 1045 38.71 -3.51 29.02
CA GLU A 1045 39.61 -4.37 29.80
C GLU A 1045 39.00 -4.70 31.17
N ARG A 1046 38.30 -3.73 31.78
CA ARG A 1046 37.66 -3.90 33.08
C ARG A 1046 36.35 -3.13 33.16
N MET A 1047 35.25 -3.85 33.36
CA MET A 1047 33.92 -3.30 33.66
C MET A 1047 33.17 -4.31 34.54
N ARG A 1048 32.49 -3.84 35.60
CA ARG A 1048 31.64 -4.67 36.47
C ARG A 1048 30.18 -4.44 36.12
N ASP A 1049 29.40 -5.51 36.14
CA ASP A 1049 27.97 -5.54 35.78
C ASP A 1049 27.05 -5.21 36.97
N LYS A 1050 27.50 -5.44 38.22
CA LYS A 1050 26.74 -5.16 39.45
C LYS A 1050 27.50 -4.21 40.37
N LEU A 1051 26.81 -3.15 40.82
CA LEU A 1051 27.37 -2.08 41.65
C LEU A 1051 26.45 -1.76 42.82
N GLU A 1052 27.03 -1.36 43.95
CA GLU A 1052 26.27 -0.81 45.08
C GLU A 1052 25.97 0.68 44.85
N PRO A 1053 24.77 1.18 45.21
CA PRO A 1053 24.44 2.59 45.08
C PRO A 1053 25.46 3.50 45.78
N GLY A 1054 26.04 4.45 45.04
CA GLY A 1054 27.02 5.41 45.56
C GLY A 1054 28.45 4.86 45.68
N ALA A 1055 28.71 3.61 45.30
CA ALA A 1055 30.07 3.05 45.28
C ALA A 1055 30.95 3.74 44.24
N LYS A 1056 32.24 3.87 44.55
CA LYS A 1056 33.25 4.35 43.59
C LYS A 1056 33.69 3.19 42.70
N GLU A 1057 33.60 3.37 41.39
CA GLU A 1057 33.97 2.38 40.39
C GLU A 1057 35.05 2.92 39.44
N THR A 1058 35.84 2.03 38.84
CA THR A 1058 36.82 2.38 37.80
C THR A 1058 36.66 1.41 36.64
N TRP A 1059 36.39 1.98 35.46
CA TRP A 1059 36.34 1.24 34.19
C TRP A 1059 37.59 1.54 33.37
N THR A 1060 38.06 0.53 32.63
CA THR A 1060 39.26 0.63 31.80
C THR A 1060 38.92 0.22 30.37
N LEU A 1061 39.08 1.14 29.43
CA LEU A 1061 38.87 0.96 27.99
C LEU A 1061 40.23 1.01 27.27
N VAL A 1062 40.43 0.08 26.35
CA VAL A 1062 41.58 0.05 25.44
C VAL A 1062 41.12 0.58 24.09
N VAL A 1063 41.87 1.55 23.56
CA VAL A 1063 41.68 2.13 22.23
C VAL A 1063 42.84 1.71 21.35
N GLU A 1064 42.55 0.94 20.30
CA GLU A 1064 43.51 0.47 19.31
C GLU A 1064 43.34 1.23 17.99
N GLY A 1065 44.42 1.42 17.24
CA GLY A 1065 44.42 2.15 15.96
C GLY A 1065 44.89 3.62 16.05
N ALA A 1066 44.98 4.20 17.25
CA ALA A 1066 45.62 5.50 17.47
C ALA A 1066 47.14 5.36 17.54
N ALA A 1067 47.87 6.35 17.01
CA ALA A 1067 49.32 6.40 17.24
C ALA A 1067 49.62 6.61 18.74
N LYS A 1068 50.72 6.07 19.24
CA LYS A 1068 51.04 6.05 20.69
C LYS A 1068 51.07 7.44 21.35
N ASP A 1069 51.42 8.47 20.57
CA ASP A 1069 51.50 9.87 21.02
C ASP A 1069 50.33 10.73 20.51
N GLU A 1070 49.33 10.12 19.86
CA GLU A 1070 48.13 10.81 19.40
C GLU A 1070 47.16 10.99 20.59
N PRO A 1071 46.78 12.23 20.94
CA PRO A 1071 45.75 12.42 21.95
C PRO A 1071 44.45 11.74 21.48
N VAL A 1072 43.61 11.21 22.37
CA VAL A 1072 42.27 10.72 22.01
C VAL A 1072 41.26 11.49 22.85
N GLU A 1073 40.24 12.05 22.20
CA GLU A 1073 39.11 12.68 22.91
C GLU A 1073 37.99 11.65 23.02
N MET A 1074 37.51 11.40 24.23
CA MET A 1074 36.47 10.43 24.52
C MET A 1074 35.33 11.10 25.29
N VAL A 1075 34.10 10.72 24.98
CA VAL A 1075 32.91 11.05 25.77
C VAL A 1075 32.26 9.74 26.21
N ALA A 1076 31.81 9.69 27.46
CA ALA A 1076 31.04 8.57 28.01
C ALA A 1076 29.70 9.08 28.52
N ALA A 1077 28.62 8.39 28.20
CA ALA A 1077 27.28 8.66 28.69
C ALA A 1077 26.75 7.44 29.45
N MET A 1078 26.00 7.70 30.53
CA MET A 1078 25.33 6.67 31.32
C MET A 1078 24.00 7.26 31.79
N TYR A 1079 22.92 6.53 31.53
CA TYR A 1079 21.58 6.91 31.93
C TYR A 1079 20.82 5.69 32.46
N ASP A 1080 19.63 5.94 33.01
CA ASP A 1080 18.78 4.91 33.62
C ASP A 1080 18.07 4.12 32.52
N ALA A 1081 18.31 2.81 32.43
CA ALA A 1081 17.77 1.93 31.39
C ALA A 1081 16.23 1.94 31.33
N SER A 1082 15.56 2.31 32.42
CA SER A 1082 14.09 2.44 32.43
C SER A 1082 13.56 3.51 31.48
N LEU A 1083 14.43 4.40 30.98
CA LEU A 1083 14.05 5.41 29.99
C LEU A 1083 13.89 4.83 28.58
N ASP A 1084 14.57 3.73 28.26
CA ASP A 1084 14.46 3.07 26.94
C ASP A 1084 13.06 2.47 26.72
N ALA A 1085 12.32 2.20 27.81
CA ALA A 1085 10.92 1.80 27.75
C ALA A 1085 10.00 2.88 27.16
N PHE A 1086 10.44 4.15 27.12
CA PHE A 1086 9.70 5.23 26.47
C PHE A 1086 10.29 5.57 25.10
N LEU A 1087 11.62 5.70 25.03
CA LEU A 1087 12.34 6.06 23.82
C LEU A 1087 13.78 5.53 23.91
N PRO A 1088 14.11 4.46 23.15
CA PRO A 1088 15.48 3.95 23.08
C PRO A 1088 16.47 5.05 22.69
N HIS A 1089 17.63 5.09 23.36
CA HIS A 1089 18.66 6.08 23.07
C HIS A 1089 19.48 5.77 21.83
#